data_AF-A0A512UBK8-F1
#
_entry.id   AF-A0A512UBK8-F1
#
_cell.length_a   1.000
_cell.length_b   1.000
_cell.length_c   1.000
_cell.angle_alpha   90.00
_cell.angle_beta   90.00
_cell.angle_gamma   90.00
#
_symmetry.space_group_name_H-M   'P 1'
#
loop_
_entity.id
_entity.type
_entity.pdbx_description
1 polymer ?
#
loop_
_entity_poly.entity_id
_entity_poly.type
_entity_poly.pdbx_seq_one_letter_code
_entity_poly.pdbx_strand_id
1 'polypeptide(L)'
;MELEEEILSDKIDLAVLQFKAKNYGQCATIYSELVSKLLSLSESRVIKIRRFHGLSDKPVYGKTVHPKLCGILDQRAATYEKLNSQRLALQDAQKIIAVDPVNCKGYLRLGKLHLMDGDRVAAYKIYQQGVFLIQKALEKNNFQVPERLWRQLQMSYRDLNRALKQERASVGSQSGSKVKSPSESTSKPSTARAKTISPNYSRGLQGQLDRMLPLKRTTTEPIVPSKRPRSSRDIFNVFPKEVIEIIFALIPFRDVLRAHLVCKTWYETLTSLPRLYQNSFILKHRVTTPEYLHGLKLMKKVSEYSFSRSINLLSVWSTLNTHHLGKIIESVISDGSLKLSRLNLLEKGLSMELIFQKLEKCKWDYSSLSSVRHLRMGINSSLYHGKVLFNIFPDLESLELLCLDSMSRKSNMSLIPSFSDKYHQFVNDANSIKHQTTIKRLVLINHPLLKREHQHMRPGQMSFEPKPPFLGVSFPSLTELKITSHDFSGVAVELQSFLREATSLKEIYLENNDELSLKKFLLLLSSCSPKFKLTRFTLRESHQDGSFNIDEVVADDLECLHGLSHLDIYGSCISSTGLLKFLTIVNKEGRLSSLNIGHSSYVQFKNDNFVTGTAVLKFSQLFELAPNVEVLQVPELNLDNLSMRLLREDLGKSYTGRNGGPKLKHLDLSFCHSIDGIGLMNLFRGSSRDSDLLQMSFETLTLDGMHFNVDTLQLIKKKGYVKSIQNDPFKKKWKSYGINSFVLETD
;
A
#
# COMPACT_ATOMS: atom_id res chain seq x y z
N MET A 1 13.65 30.62 -28.47
CA MET A 1 12.59 30.23 -27.50
C MET A 1 11.65 31.41 -27.28
N GLU A 2 12.18 32.61 -26.97
CA GLU A 2 11.39 33.85 -26.90
C GLU A 2 10.58 34.13 -28.16
N LEU A 3 11.23 34.15 -29.34
CA LEU A 3 10.55 34.36 -30.63
C LEU A 3 9.44 33.33 -30.92
N GLU A 4 9.61 32.07 -30.50
CA GLU A 4 8.60 31.02 -30.69
C GLU A 4 7.39 31.21 -29.76
N GLU A 5 7.61 31.69 -28.54
CA GLU A 5 6.56 32.03 -27.56
C GLU A 5 5.80 33.30 -27.94
N GLU A 6 6.49 34.27 -28.57
CA GLU A 6 5.91 35.49 -29.13
C GLU A 6 4.98 35.17 -30.30
N ILE A 7 5.45 34.39 -31.29
CA ILE A 7 4.61 33.90 -32.40
C ILE A 7 3.41 33.10 -31.89
N LEU A 8 3.58 32.31 -30.82
CA LEU A 8 2.48 31.59 -30.18
C LEU A 8 1.46 32.55 -29.57
N SER A 9 1.92 33.62 -28.90
CA SER A 9 1.05 34.65 -28.33
C SER A 9 0.26 35.38 -29.41
N ASP A 10 0.93 35.83 -30.48
CA ASP A 10 0.29 36.54 -31.60
C ASP A 10 -0.81 35.70 -32.27
N LYS A 11 -0.57 34.39 -32.43
CA LYS A 11 -1.59 33.46 -32.96
C LYS A 11 -2.77 33.28 -32.01
N ILE A 12 -2.54 33.28 -30.69
CA ILE A 12 -3.63 33.24 -29.71
C ILE A 12 -4.43 34.53 -29.77
N ASP A 13 -3.77 35.69 -29.87
CA ASP A 13 -4.43 36.99 -29.97
C ASP A 13 -5.23 37.13 -31.26
N LEU A 14 -4.71 36.62 -32.39
CA LEU A 14 -5.45 36.49 -33.64
C LEU A 14 -6.71 35.63 -33.46
N ALA A 15 -6.61 34.48 -32.79
CA ALA A 15 -7.76 33.63 -32.52
C ALA A 15 -8.82 34.33 -31.64
N VAL A 16 -8.37 35.11 -30.65
CA VAL A 16 -9.24 35.93 -29.79
C VAL A 16 -9.92 37.04 -30.57
N LEU A 17 -9.22 37.71 -31.50
CA LEU A 17 -9.81 38.70 -32.41
C LEU A 17 -10.89 38.09 -33.29
N GLN A 18 -10.62 36.90 -33.88
CA GLN A 18 -11.63 36.19 -34.68
C GLN A 18 -12.84 35.75 -33.84
N PHE A 19 -12.62 35.34 -32.59
CA PHE A 19 -13.71 35.03 -31.66
C PHE A 19 -14.59 36.26 -31.39
N LYS A 20 -13.97 37.43 -31.14
CA LYS A 20 -14.68 38.70 -30.93
C LYS A 20 -15.43 39.17 -32.18
N ALA A 21 -14.87 38.93 -33.36
CA ALA A 21 -15.50 39.19 -34.65
C ALA A 21 -16.64 38.20 -35.00
N LYS A 22 -16.95 37.23 -34.12
CA LYS A 22 -17.93 36.14 -34.33
C LYS A 22 -17.58 35.18 -35.48
N ASN A 23 -16.34 35.21 -35.97
CA ASN A 23 -15.83 34.27 -36.97
C ASN A 23 -15.40 32.95 -36.31
N TYR A 24 -16.35 32.24 -35.71
CA TYR A 24 -16.06 31.06 -34.88
C TYR A 24 -15.44 29.89 -35.66
N GLY A 25 -15.76 29.74 -36.94
CA GLY A 25 -15.16 28.69 -37.79
C GLY A 25 -13.66 28.87 -37.96
N GLN A 26 -13.21 30.06 -38.38
CA GLN A 26 -11.79 30.40 -38.51
C GLN A 26 -11.07 30.34 -37.15
N CYS A 27 -11.73 30.82 -36.09
CA CYS A 27 -11.23 30.72 -34.72
C CYS A 27 -10.96 29.26 -34.29
N ALA A 28 -11.89 28.34 -34.59
CA ALA A 28 -11.74 26.91 -34.28
C ALA A 28 -10.58 26.27 -35.05
N THR A 29 -10.36 26.66 -36.31
CA THR A 29 -9.22 26.19 -37.11
C THR A 29 -7.90 26.62 -36.50
N ILE A 30 -7.76 27.92 -36.18
CA ILE A 30 -6.52 28.46 -35.56
C ILE A 30 -6.24 27.75 -34.23
N TYR A 31 -7.24 27.59 -33.36
CA TYR A 31 -7.03 26.87 -32.11
C TYR A 31 -6.70 25.40 -32.30
N SER A 32 -7.22 24.74 -33.35
CA SER A 32 -6.91 23.34 -33.62
C SER A 32 -5.47 23.14 -34.09
N GLU A 33 -4.97 24.04 -34.94
CA GLU A 33 -3.55 24.07 -35.31
C GLU A 33 -2.66 24.26 -34.09
N LEU A 34 -3.01 25.21 -33.21
CA LEU A 34 -2.27 25.47 -31.97
C LEU A 34 -2.24 24.25 -31.04
N VAL A 35 -3.39 23.61 -30.82
CA VAL A 35 -3.48 22.41 -29.96
C VAL A 35 -2.64 21.26 -30.54
N SER A 36 -2.72 21.03 -31.86
CA SER A 36 -1.92 19.99 -32.53
C SER A 36 -0.42 20.24 -32.36
N LYS A 37 0.03 21.49 -32.61
CA LYS A 37 1.43 21.89 -32.44
C LYS A 37 1.93 21.73 -31.01
N LEU A 38 1.12 22.05 -30.01
CA LEU A 38 1.53 21.93 -28.61
C LEU A 38 1.56 20.50 -28.09
N LEU A 39 0.71 19.61 -28.63
CA LEU A 39 0.68 18.20 -28.25
C LEU A 39 1.79 17.37 -28.90
N SER A 40 2.36 17.84 -30.03
CA SER A 40 3.48 17.17 -30.71
C SER A 40 4.85 17.51 -30.13
N LEU A 41 4.93 18.42 -29.16
CA LEU A 41 6.20 18.77 -28.49
C LEU A 41 6.71 17.60 -27.64
N SER A 42 8.01 17.32 -27.74
CA SER A 42 8.68 16.32 -26.89
C SER A 42 8.75 16.78 -25.43
N GLU A 43 8.75 15.83 -24.49
CA GLU A 43 8.78 16.12 -23.05
C GLU A 43 9.99 16.97 -22.65
N SER A 44 11.17 16.72 -23.26
CA SER A 44 12.39 17.50 -23.02
C SER A 44 12.27 18.97 -23.45
N ARG A 45 11.53 19.25 -24.54
CA ARG A 45 11.24 20.62 -24.99
C ARG A 45 10.25 21.31 -24.05
N VAL A 46 9.22 20.59 -23.60
CA VAL A 46 8.24 21.12 -22.66
C VAL A 46 8.89 21.51 -21.33
N ILE A 47 9.81 20.70 -20.79
CA ILE A 47 10.55 21.03 -19.56
C ILE A 47 11.33 22.34 -19.71
N LYS A 48 12.00 22.55 -20.85
CA LYS A 48 12.72 23.82 -21.12
C LYS A 48 11.77 25.02 -21.16
N ILE A 49 10.61 24.89 -21.78
CA ILE A 49 9.58 25.94 -21.83
C ILE A 49 9.03 26.23 -20.43
N ARG A 50 8.79 25.20 -19.62
CA ARG A 50 8.31 25.37 -18.23
C ARG A 50 9.32 26.14 -17.38
N ARG A 51 10.61 25.83 -17.48
CA ARG A 51 11.69 26.60 -16.83
C ARG A 51 11.73 28.06 -17.28
N PHE A 52 11.54 28.31 -18.58
CA PHE A 52 11.46 29.68 -19.12
C PHE A 52 10.32 30.49 -18.50
N HIS A 53 9.16 29.86 -18.26
CA HIS A 53 8.02 30.47 -17.55
C HIS A 53 8.16 30.47 -16.01
N GLY A 54 9.33 30.13 -15.46
CA GLY A 54 9.56 30.07 -14.00
C GLY A 54 8.78 28.97 -13.28
N LEU A 55 8.34 27.93 -14.00
CA LEU A 55 7.58 26.80 -13.46
C LEU A 55 8.49 25.59 -13.19
N SER A 56 8.05 24.70 -12.29
CA SER A 56 8.73 23.42 -12.03
C SER A 56 8.79 22.53 -13.29
N ASP A 57 9.87 21.75 -13.41
CA ASP A 57 10.11 20.84 -14.56
C ASP A 57 8.92 19.94 -14.86
N LYS A 58 8.32 19.36 -13.80
CA LYS A 58 7.10 18.58 -13.87
C LYS A 58 6.01 19.25 -13.02
N PRO A 59 4.75 19.29 -13.48
CA PRO A 59 3.66 19.80 -12.68
C PRO A 59 3.43 18.89 -11.46
N VAL A 60 2.97 19.46 -10.35
CA VAL A 60 2.69 18.71 -9.10
C VAL A 60 1.59 17.66 -9.31
N TYR A 61 0.64 17.96 -10.20
CA TYR A 61 -0.44 17.07 -10.63
C TYR A 61 -0.57 17.13 -12.16
N GLY A 62 -0.92 16.00 -12.78
CA GLY A 62 -1.19 15.93 -14.23
C GLY A 62 0.02 15.55 -15.09
N LYS A 63 -0.12 15.73 -16.41
CA LYS A 63 0.89 15.39 -17.42
C LYS A 63 1.81 16.58 -17.70
N THR A 64 3.08 16.32 -18.02
CA THR A 64 4.04 17.36 -18.42
C THR A 64 3.65 17.93 -19.80
N VAL A 65 2.88 19.02 -19.80
CA VAL A 65 2.44 19.72 -21.02
C VAL A 65 2.83 21.18 -21.04
N HIS A 66 2.66 21.80 -22.21
CA HIS A 66 2.85 23.23 -22.40
C HIS A 66 1.96 24.07 -21.45
N PRO A 67 2.49 25.09 -20.73
CA PRO A 67 1.72 25.86 -19.75
C PRO A 67 0.44 26.52 -20.28
N LYS A 68 0.46 27.00 -21.53
CA LYS A 68 -0.69 27.65 -22.19
C LYS A 68 -1.74 26.67 -22.74
N LEU A 69 -1.48 25.36 -22.79
CA LEU A 69 -2.35 24.38 -23.45
C LEU A 69 -3.76 24.35 -22.86
N CYS A 70 -3.89 24.30 -21.53
CA CYS A 70 -5.19 24.27 -20.86
C CYS A 70 -6.03 25.53 -21.14
N GLY A 71 -5.37 26.68 -21.29
CA GLY A 71 -6.03 27.93 -21.66
C GLY A 71 -6.57 27.90 -23.09
N ILE A 72 -5.78 27.37 -24.03
CA ILE A 72 -6.17 27.23 -25.44
C ILE A 72 -7.33 26.22 -25.58
N LEU A 73 -7.28 25.10 -24.87
CA LEU A 73 -8.36 24.12 -24.86
C LEU A 73 -9.67 24.70 -24.32
N ASP A 74 -9.63 25.53 -23.26
CA ASP A 74 -10.83 26.18 -22.72
C ASP A 74 -11.42 27.20 -23.72
N GLN A 75 -10.57 27.96 -24.40
CA GLN A 75 -11.00 28.89 -25.44
C GLN A 75 -11.58 28.15 -26.65
N ARG A 76 -10.97 27.05 -27.09
CA ARG A 76 -11.48 26.22 -28.18
C ARG A 76 -12.81 25.55 -27.82
N ALA A 77 -12.94 25.06 -26.58
CA ALA A 77 -14.21 24.55 -26.06
C ALA A 77 -15.31 25.62 -26.09
N ALA A 78 -14.98 26.88 -25.74
CA ALA A 78 -15.92 28.00 -25.85
C ALA A 78 -16.29 28.31 -27.32
N THR A 79 -15.36 28.17 -28.26
CA THR A 79 -15.65 28.31 -29.70
C THR A 79 -16.56 27.20 -30.20
N TYR A 80 -16.31 25.94 -29.81
CA TYR A 80 -17.20 24.83 -30.16
C TYR A 80 -18.59 24.95 -29.52
N GLU A 81 -18.67 25.50 -28.30
CA GLU A 81 -19.94 25.87 -27.67
C GLU A 81 -20.72 26.86 -28.55
N LYS A 82 -20.05 27.89 -29.12
CA LYS A 82 -20.68 28.86 -30.03
C LYS A 82 -21.03 28.29 -31.41
N LEU A 83 -20.35 27.24 -31.84
CA LEU A 83 -20.64 26.49 -33.08
C LEU A 83 -21.68 25.37 -32.87
N ASN A 84 -22.34 25.30 -31.72
CA ASN A 84 -23.26 24.20 -31.34
C ASN A 84 -22.62 22.80 -31.45
N SER A 85 -21.30 22.72 -31.39
CA SER A 85 -20.53 21.48 -31.49
C SER A 85 -20.25 20.91 -30.09
N GLN A 86 -21.31 20.60 -29.35
CA GLN A 86 -21.28 20.24 -27.94
C GLN A 86 -20.32 19.08 -27.64
N ARG A 87 -20.32 18.03 -28.47
CA ARG A 87 -19.43 16.86 -28.31
C ARG A 87 -17.95 17.25 -28.30
N LEU A 88 -17.54 18.17 -29.16
CA LEU A 88 -16.14 18.63 -29.25
C LEU A 88 -15.78 19.53 -28.05
N ALA A 89 -16.72 20.36 -27.60
CA ALA A 89 -16.55 21.17 -26.39
C ALA A 89 -16.36 20.30 -25.13
N LEU A 90 -17.16 19.23 -25.00
CA LEU A 90 -17.04 18.25 -23.91
C LEU A 90 -15.68 17.54 -23.94
N GLN A 91 -15.21 17.12 -25.11
CA GLN A 91 -13.90 16.48 -25.28
C GLN A 91 -12.76 17.40 -24.82
N ASP A 92 -12.79 18.68 -25.17
CA ASP A 92 -11.76 19.63 -24.73
C ASP A 92 -11.83 19.89 -23.23
N ALA A 93 -13.03 20.01 -22.66
CA ALA A 93 -13.21 20.20 -21.22
C ALA A 93 -12.71 18.99 -20.41
N GLN A 94 -13.00 17.76 -20.86
CA GLN A 94 -12.47 16.52 -20.27
C GLN A 94 -10.96 16.43 -20.42
N LYS A 95 -10.40 16.85 -21.56
CA LYS A 95 -8.96 16.84 -21.81
C LYS A 95 -8.21 17.78 -20.87
N ILE A 96 -8.77 18.95 -20.54
CA ILE A 96 -8.19 19.85 -19.54
C ILE A 96 -8.06 19.14 -18.19
N ILE A 97 -9.13 18.48 -17.72
CA ILE A 97 -9.11 17.75 -16.43
C ILE A 97 -8.13 16.57 -16.47
N ALA A 98 -8.06 15.84 -17.59
CA ALA A 98 -7.14 14.71 -17.74
C ALA A 98 -5.66 15.13 -17.78
N VAL A 99 -5.37 16.31 -18.33
CA VAL A 99 -4.00 16.83 -18.47
C VAL A 99 -3.56 17.59 -17.23
N ASP A 100 -4.45 18.38 -16.61
CA ASP A 100 -4.19 19.19 -15.42
C ASP A 100 -5.39 19.08 -14.44
N PRO A 101 -5.41 18.04 -13.58
CA PRO A 101 -6.54 17.74 -12.70
C PRO A 101 -6.83 18.79 -11.64
N VAL A 102 -5.91 19.73 -11.43
CA VAL A 102 -6.04 20.82 -10.45
C VAL A 102 -6.44 22.15 -11.12
N ASN A 103 -6.70 22.14 -12.43
CA ASN A 103 -7.15 23.32 -13.16
C ASN A 103 -8.64 23.60 -12.96
N CYS A 104 -8.96 24.76 -12.38
CA CYS A 104 -10.37 25.17 -12.19
C CYS A 104 -11.15 25.28 -13.51
N LYS A 105 -10.50 25.65 -14.62
CA LYS A 105 -11.19 25.89 -15.90
C LYS A 105 -11.85 24.64 -16.46
N GLY A 106 -11.21 23.48 -16.31
CA GLY A 106 -11.75 22.21 -16.79
C GLY A 106 -13.09 21.87 -16.14
N TYR A 107 -13.16 21.92 -14.81
CA TYR A 107 -14.39 21.66 -14.06
C TYR A 107 -15.47 22.72 -14.34
N LEU A 108 -15.09 24.01 -14.42
CA LEU A 108 -16.02 25.09 -14.74
C LEU A 108 -16.64 24.92 -16.13
N ARG A 109 -15.82 24.62 -17.14
CA ARG A 109 -16.28 24.40 -18.52
C ARG A 109 -17.15 23.16 -18.63
N LEU A 110 -16.69 22.02 -18.11
CA LEU A 110 -17.41 20.76 -18.22
C LEU A 110 -18.75 20.82 -17.48
N GLY A 111 -18.78 21.37 -16.26
CA GLY A 111 -20.02 21.56 -15.52
C GLY A 111 -20.99 22.51 -16.22
N LYS A 112 -20.50 23.59 -16.85
CA LYS A 112 -21.33 24.50 -17.64
C LYS A 112 -21.97 23.79 -18.84
N LEU A 113 -21.20 22.97 -19.56
CA LEU A 113 -21.70 22.20 -20.70
C LEU A 113 -22.80 21.22 -20.28
N HIS A 114 -22.63 20.50 -19.16
CA HIS A 114 -23.68 19.63 -18.62
C HIS A 114 -24.93 20.39 -18.15
N LEU A 115 -24.78 21.61 -17.61
CA LEU A 115 -25.93 22.45 -17.28
C LEU A 115 -26.70 22.88 -18.55
N MET A 116 -26.00 23.15 -19.65
CA MET A 116 -26.62 23.44 -20.94
C MET A 116 -27.35 22.22 -21.52
N ASP A 117 -26.85 21.01 -21.26
CA ASP A 117 -27.50 19.74 -21.63
C ASP A 117 -28.64 19.35 -20.67
N GLY A 118 -28.95 20.17 -19.66
CA GLY A 118 -29.99 19.90 -18.67
C GLY A 118 -29.62 18.89 -17.58
N ASP A 119 -28.42 18.29 -17.64
CA ASP A 119 -27.94 17.33 -16.65
C ASP A 119 -27.32 18.02 -15.43
N ARG A 120 -28.20 18.55 -14.58
CA ARG A 120 -27.81 19.23 -13.33
C ARG A 120 -27.08 18.29 -12.35
N VAL A 121 -27.35 16.98 -12.40
CA VAL A 121 -26.73 16.01 -11.49
C VAL A 121 -25.29 15.73 -11.90
N ALA A 122 -25.01 15.55 -13.19
CA ALA A 122 -23.64 15.42 -13.69
C ALA A 122 -22.83 16.68 -13.44
N ALA A 123 -23.40 17.87 -13.70
CA ALA A 123 -22.75 19.14 -13.39
C ALA A 123 -22.38 19.27 -11.91
N TYR A 124 -23.27 18.87 -11.00
CA TYR A 124 -23.00 18.86 -9.55
C TYR A 124 -21.82 17.96 -9.19
N LYS A 125 -21.81 16.72 -9.72
CA LYS A 125 -20.72 15.77 -9.46
C LYS A 125 -19.37 16.31 -9.93
N ILE A 126 -19.33 16.96 -11.10
CA ILE A 126 -18.12 17.57 -11.64
C ILE A 126 -17.63 18.73 -10.77
N TYR A 127 -18.51 19.63 -10.33
CA TYR A 127 -18.12 20.71 -9.44
C TYR A 127 -17.67 20.19 -8.06
N GLN A 128 -18.35 19.17 -7.52
CA GLN A 128 -17.96 18.51 -6.27
C GLN A 128 -16.55 17.91 -6.38
N GLN A 129 -16.29 17.18 -7.47
CA GLN A 129 -14.99 16.57 -7.75
C GLN A 129 -13.88 17.63 -7.82
N GLY A 130 -14.12 18.72 -8.56
CA GLY A 130 -13.17 19.83 -8.67
C GLY A 130 -12.86 20.49 -7.33
N VAL A 131 -13.89 20.79 -6.52
CA VAL A 131 -13.71 21.37 -5.17
C VAL A 131 -12.91 20.43 -4.28
N PHE A 132 -13.25 19.14 -4.25
CA PHE A 132 -12.55 18.17 -3.41
C PHE A 132 -11.06 18.03 -3.77
N LEU A 133 -10.75 17.85 -5.06
CA LEU A 133 -9.37 17.64 -5.51
C LEU A 133 -8.49 18.87 -5.29
N ILE A 134 -9.00 20.06 -5.59
CA ILE A 134 -8.23 21.30 -5.45
C ILE A 134 -8.05 21.67 -3.98
N GLN A 135 -9.06 21.48 -3.13
CA GLN A 135 -8.94 21.70 -1.68
C GLN A 135 -7.84 20.81 -1.08
N LYS A 136 -7.82 19.52 -1.44
CA LYS A 136 -6.80 18.57 -1.01
C LYS A 136 -5.39 18.93 -1.53
N ALA A 137 -5.31 19.51 -2.73
CA ALA A 137 -4.05 19.98 -3.29
C ALA A 137 -3.50 21.21 -2.54
N LEU A 138 -4.38 22.12 -2.10
CA LEU A 138 -4.02 23.30 -1.30
C LEU A 138 -3.50 22.92 0.10
N GLU A 139 -4.09 21.91 0.74
CA GLU A 139 -3.72 21.46 2.10
C GLU A 139 -2.33 20.83 2.20
N LYS A 140 -1.75 20.35 1.08
CA LYS A 140 -0.42 19.71 1.05
C LYS A 140 0.75 20.69 0.91
N ASN A 141 0.51 22.00 1.10
CA ASN A 141 1.50 23.09 1.14
C ASN A 141 2.58 23.00 0.03
N ASN A 142 2.20 23.21 -1.23
CA ASN A 142 3.10 23.72 -2.29
C ASN A 142 2.39 24.07 -3.62
N PHE A 143 1.10 24.43 -3.58
CA PHE A 143 0.31 24.65 -4.79
C PHE A 143 -0.50 25.94 -4.69
N GLN A 144 -0.41 26.79 -5.71
CA GLN A 144 -1.17 28.04 -5.81
C GLN A 144 -2.18 27.93 -6.94
N VAL A 145 -3.42 28.33 -6.67
CA VAL A 145 -4.53 28.33 -7.63
C VAL A 145 -5.01 29.77 -7.84
N PRO A 146 -5.39 30.17 -9.07
CA PRO A 146 -6.01 31.48 -9.30
C PRO A 146 -7.27 31.66 -8.44
N GLU A 147 -7.21 32.56 -7.46
CA GLU A 147 -8.22 32.72 -6.41
C GLU A 147 -9.62 33.03 -6.98
N ARG A 148 -9.69 33.82 -8.06
CA ARG A 148 -10.94 34.15 -8.76
C ARG A 148 -11.64 32.91 -9.31
N LEU A 149 -10.92 32.03 -9.99
CA LEU A 149 -11.49 30.82 -10.59
C LEU A 149 -11.86 29.80 -9.51
N TRP A 150 -11.06 29.74 -8.44
CA TRP A 150 -11.35 28.90 -7.29
C TRP A 150 -12.65 29.29 -6.60
N ARG A 151 -12.83 30.59 -6.30
CA ARG A 151 -14.09 31.12 -5.76
C ARG A 151 -15.27 30.83 -6.69
N GLN A 152 -15.10 30.99 -8.01
CA GLN A 152 -16.16 30.71 -8.99
C GLN A 152 -16.59 29.24 -8.98
N LEU A 153 -15.64 28.30 -8.85
CA LEU A 153 -15.94 26.88 -8.76
C LEU A 153 -16.68 26.54 -7.45
N GLN A 154 -16.23 27.10 -6.33
CA GLN A 154 -16.91 26.94 -5.04
C GLN A 154 -18.34 27.50 -5.04
N MET A 155 -18.56 28.67 -5.66
CA MET A 155 -19.89 29.25 -5.81
C MET A 155 -20.78 28.35 -6.69
N SER A 156 -20.29 27.94 -7.86
CA SER A 156 -21.03 27.05 -8.78
C SER A 156 -21.44 25.74 -8.11
N TYR A 157 -20.56 25.16 -7.29
CA TYR A 157 -20.88 23.98 -6.48
C TYR A 157 -21.97 24.26 -5.44
N ARG A 158 -21.85 25.36 -4.67
CA ARG A 158 -22.78 25.71 -3.60
C ARG A 158 -24.17 26.06 -4.12
N ASP A 159 -24.24 26.83 -5.20
CA ASP A 159 -25.50 27.26 -5.81
C ASP A 159 -26.25 26.07 -6.40
N LEU A 160 -25.56 25.18 -7.11
CA LEU A 160 -26.16 23.97 -7.67
C LEU A 160 -26.59 22.98 -6.57
N ASN A 161 -25.82 22.85 -5.49
CA ASN A 161 -26.23 22.05 -4.33
C ASN A 161 -27.52 22.60 -3.68
N ARG A 162 -27.62 23.93 -3.57
CA ARG A 162 -28.82 24.59 -3.04
C ARG A 162 -30.03 24.36 -3.95
N ALA A 163 -29.86 24.53 -5.26
CA ALA A 163 -30.92 24.30 -6.25
C ALA A 163 -31.40 22.84 -6.21
N LEU A 164 -30.50 21.86 -6.23
CA LEU A 164 -30.86 20.43 -6.16
C LEU A 164 -31.53 20.05 -4.83
N LYS A 165 -31.17 20.68 -3.71
CA LYS A 165 -31.87 20.49 -2.43
C LYS A 165 -33.28 21.07 -2.45
N GLN A 166 -33.46 22.22 -3.09
CA GLN A 166 -34.78 22.84 -3.27
C GLN A 166 -35.67 22.00 -4.19
N GLU A 167 -35.12 21.47 -5.31
CA GLU A 167 -35.82 20.53 -6.20
C GLU A 167 -36.21 19.23 -5.47
N ARG A 168 -35.33 18.68 -4.63
CA ARG A 168 -35.68 17.50 -3.80
C ARG A 168 -36.76 17.80 -2.77
N ALA A 169 -36.74 19.00 -2.19
CA ALA A 169 -37.77 19.45 -1.24
C ALA A 169 -39.12 19.70 -1.92
N SER A 170 -39.14 20.21 -3.16
CA SER A 170 -40.37 20.40 -3.93
C SER A 170 -40.96 19.07 -4.42
N VAL A 171 -40.14 18.11 -4.86
CA VAL A 171 -40.58 16.75 -5.22
C VAL A 171 -41.09 15.97 -4.00
N GLY A 172 -40.45 16.13 -2.83
CA GLY A 172 -40.93 15.56 -1.57
C GLY A 172 -42.23 16.18 -1.04
N SER A 173 -42.66 17.33 -1.57
CA SER A 173 -43.88 18.02 -1.16
C SER A 173 -45.14 17.60 -1.93
N GLN A 174 -45.02 16.76 -2.98
CA GLN A 174 -46.17 16.13 -3.65
C GLN A 174 -46.47 14.71 -3.14
N SER A 175 -45.61 14.10 -2.31
CA SER A 175 -45.80 12.74 -1.79
C SER A 175 -45.89 12.65 -0.26
N GLY A 176 -46.09 13.77 0.45
CA GLY A 176 -46.17 13.77 1.91
C GLY A 176 -47.05 14.90 2.46
N SER A 177 -48.33 14.60 2.64
CA SER A 177 -49.26 15.42 3.42
C SER A 177 -48.74 15.64 4.85
N LYS A 178 -48.48 16.91 5.18
CA LYS A 178 -48.56 17.64 6.48
C LYS A 178 -48.59 16.79 7.77
N VAL A 179 -47.86 17.12 8.84
CA VAL A 179 -47.89 18.39 9.62
C VAL A 179 -46.53 18.55 10.31
N LYS A 180 -45.70 19.51 9.87
CA LYS A 180 -45.41 20.80 10.51
C LYS A 180 -45.08 20.77 12.02
N SER A 181 -43.76 20.85 12.23
CA SER A 181 -43.01 21.55 13.29
C SER A 181 -43.49 23.00 13.53
N PRO A 182 -42.95 23.79 14.48
CA PRO A 182 -41.62 24.43 14.31
C PRO A 182 -40.92 24.68 15.68
N SER A 183 -39.71 25.19 15.86
CA SER A 183 -38.88 26.18 15.15
C SER A 183 -37.45 26.13 15.79
N GLU A 184 -36.37 26.23 15.01
CA GLU A 184 -35.47 27.40 14.88
C GLU A 184 -34.43 27.57 16.01
N SER A 185 -33.22 28.08 15.82
CA SER A 185 -32.40 28.44 14.66
C SER A 185 -30.97 28.79 15.15
N THR A 186 -30.00 28.56 14.26
CA THR A 186 -28.72 29.25 14.03
C THR A 186 -27.96 30.08 15.10
N SER A 187 -26.64 29.82 15.11
CA SER A 187 -25.48 30.74 15.10
C SER A 187 -24.75 31.10 16.42
N LYS A 188 -23.43 30.81 16.39
CA LYS A 188 -22.33 31.35 17.26
C LYS A 188 -22.04 32.82 16.85
N PRO A 189 -21.13 33.61 17.49
CA PRO A 189 -20.14 33.30 18.55
C PRO A 189 -19.95 34.40 19.65
N SER A 190 -19.25 34.09 20.74
CA SER A 190 -18.11 34.90 21.27
C SER A 190 -17.80 34.61 22.76
N THR A 191 -16.49 34.52 23.02
CA THR A 191 -15.72 34.95 24.21
C THR A 191 -16.37 34.97 25.60
N ALA A 192 -15.73 34.23 26.53
CA ALA A 192 -15.18 34.72 27.80
C ALA A 192 -15.40 33.76 28.98
N ARG A 193 -14.26 33.38 29.58
CA ARG A 193 -14.02 33.16 31.01
C ARG A 193 -14.98 32.25 31.80
N ALA A 194 -14.39 31.13 32.20
CA ALA A 194 -14.30 30.60 33.57
C ALA A 194 -15.58 30.67 34.42
N LYS A 195 -16.16 29.49 34.68
CA LYS A 195 -16.82 29.18 35.95
C LYS A 195 -16.88 27.68 36.18
N THR A 196 -16.09 27.24 37.15
CA THR A 196 -16.42 26.13 38.04
C THR A 196 -17.71 26.47 38.81
N ILE A 197 -18.40 25.44 39.27
CA ILE A 197 -19.55 25.42 40.22
C ILE A 197 -20.90 25.15 39.55
N SER A 198 -21.28 23.87 39.59
CA SER A 198 -22.67 23.40 39.63
C SER A 198 -23.21 23.52 41.07
N PRO A 199 -24.52 23.27 41.31
CA PRO A 199 -25.68 24.03 40.86
C PRO A 199 -26.59 24.38 42.07
N ASN A 200 -27.67 25.14 41.88
CA ASN A 200 -28.86 25.01 42.71
C ASN A 200 -30.13 25.49 41.98
N TYR A 201 -31.02 24.55 41.71
CA TYR A 201 -32.45 24.74 41.43
C TYR A 201 -33.11 25.29 42.73
N SER A 202 -33.74 26.46 42.73
CA SER A 202 -35.06 26.87 42.17
C SER A 202 -36.08 27.03 43.31
N ARG A 203 -36.88 28.11 43.24
CA ARG A 203 -38.11 28.23 44.05
C ARG A 203 -39.22 28.79 43.17
N GLY A 204 -40.15 27.91 42.81
CA GLY A 204 -41.42 28.23 42.17
C GLY A 204 -42.28 26.97 42.05
N LEU A 205 -43.48 27.02 42.65
CA LEU A 205 -44.62 26.08 42.69
C LEU A 205 -44.40 24.56 42.91
N GLN A 206 -43.34 23.93 42.39
CA GLN A 206 -43.07 22.50 42.63
C GLN A 206 -42.77 22.20 44.12
N GLY A 207 -42.18 23.18 44.83
CA GLY A 207 -41.93 23.10 46.27
C GLY A 207 -43.15 23.36 47.18
N GLN A 208 -44.30 23.73 46.61
CA GLN A 208 -45.56 23.80 47.36
C GLN A 208 -46.31 22.46 47.36
N LEU A 209 -46.10 21.61 46.35
CA LEU A 209 -46.70 20.27 46.27
C LEU A 209 -45.95 19.22 47.11
N ASP A 210 -44.61 19.27 47.16
CA ASP A 210 -43.79 18.37 48.01
C ASP A 210 -43.97 18.64 49.53
N ARG A 211 -44.71 19.69 49.91
CA ARG A 211 -45.07 20.01 51.30
C ARG A 211 -46.28 19.25 51.85
N MET A 212 -47.08 18.56 51.03
CA MET A 212 -48.31 17.91 51.52
C MET A 212 -48.12 16.46 51.99
N LEU A 213 -47.05 15.74 51.61
CA LEU A 213 -46.77 14.37 52.09
C LEU A 213 -45.28 13.97 51.92
N PRO A 214 -44.56 13.40 52.90
CA PRO A 214 -44.54 13.68 54.33
C PRO A 214 -43.15 14.11 54.85
N LEU A 215 -43.19 15.05 55.80
CA LEU A 215 -42.43 15.10 57.06
C LEU A 215 -40.90 14.93 57.06
N LYS A 216 -40.27 16.11 57.08
CA LYS A 216 -39.16 16.58 57.95
C LYS A 216 -38.17 15.54 58.51
N ARG A 217 -37.02 15.53 57.82
CA ARG A 217 -35.66 15.33 58.36
C ARG A 217 -35.46 16.07 59.69
N THR A 218 -35.07 15.32 60.72
CA THR A 218 -34.41 15.83 61.93
C THR A 218 -32.90 15.69 61.81
N THR A 219 -32.27 16.73 62.32
CA THR A 219 -30.86 17.04 62.44
C THR A 219 -30.10 16.03 63.31
N THR A 220 -28.81 15.94 62.95
CA THR A 220 -27.71 15.20 63.57
C THR A 220 -27.61 15.26 65.09
N GLU A 221 -27.28 14.11 65.69
CA GLU A 221 -26.36 14.00 66.84
C GLU A 221 -25.43 12.77 66.64
N PRO A 222 -24.26 12.74 67.32
CA PRO A 222 -23.00 12.31 66.72
C PRO A 222 -22.79 10.79 66.75
N ILE A 223 -22.66 10.18 65.58
CA ILE A 223 -22.15 8.81 65.47
C ILE A 223 -20.62 8.90 65.54
N VAL A 224 -20.09 8.40 66.65
CA VAL A 224 -18.69 8.04 66.89
C VAL A 224 -18.00 7.63 65.58
N PRO A 225 -16.88 8.27 65.17
CA PRO A 225 -16.18 7.86 63.96
C PRO A 225 -15.48 6.52 64.23
N SER A 226 -16.21 5.43 63.97
CA SER A 226 -15.60 4.14 63.64
C SER A 226 -14.74 4.36 62.40
N LYS A 227 -13.42 4.54 62.60
CA LYS A 227 -12.41 4.46 61.55
C LYS A 227 -12.40 3.03 61.00
N ARG A 228 -13.37 2.68 60.15
CA ARG A 228 -13.13 1.63 59.15
C ARG A 228 -12.38 2.32 58.00
N PRO A 229 -11.14 1.91 57.69
CA PRO A 229 -10.44 2.47 56.54
C PRO A 229 -11.31 2.19 55.32
N ARG A 230 -11.60 3.23 54.52
CA ARG A 230 -12.24 3.03 53.22
C ARG A 230 -11.35 2.06 52.45
N SER A 231 -11.84 0.85 52.17
CA SER A 231 -11.12 -0.14 51.38
C SER A 231 -10.69 0.52 50.08
N SER A 232 -9.37 0.54 49.82
CA SER A 232 -8.80 1.14 48.61
C SER A 232 -9.52 0.54 47.40
N ARG A 233 -10.18 1.39 46.61
CA ARG A 233 -10.83 0.97 45.34
C ARG A 233 -9.81 0.83 44.20
N ASP A 234 -8.52 0.91 44.52
CA ASP A 234 -7.45 0.79 43.53
C ASP A 234 -7.31 -0.68 43.10
N ILE A 235 -7.47 -0.92 41.80
CA ILE A 235 -7.36 -2.24 41.18
C ILE A 235 -6.04 -2.94 41.51
N PHE A 236 -4.95 -2.19 41.74
CA PHE A 236 -3.64 -2.76 42.08
C PHE A 236 -3.53 -3.25 43.53
N ASN A 237 -4.44 -2.79 44.40
CA ASN A 237 -4.52 -3.24 45.79
C ASN A 237 -5.59 -4.33 45.98
N VAL A 238 -6.52 -4.47 45.02
CA VAL A 238 -7.66 -5.39 45.10
C VAL A 238 -7.44 -6.65 44.28
N PHE A 239 -6.88 -6.53 43.06
CA PHE A 239 -6.71 -7.67 42.17
C PHE A 239 -5.33 -8.31 42.28
N PRO A 240 -5.24 -9.65 42.12
CA PRO A 240 -3.96 -10.35 41.94
C PRO A 240 -3.20 -9.85 40.70
N LYS A 241 -1.88 -10.01 40.72
CA LYS A 241 -0.98 -9.55 39.66
C LYS A 241 -1.28 -10.18 38.31
N GLU A 242 -1.77 -11.42 38.30
CA GLU A 242 -2.13 -12.20 37.11
C GLU A 242 -3.35 -11.58 36.41
N VAL A 243 -4.33 -11.11 37.17
CA VAL A 243 -5.53 -10.44 36.62
C VAL A 243 -5.14 -9.07 36.05
N ILE A 244 -4.26 -8.35 36.75
CA ILE A 244 -3.71 -7.09 36.28
C ILE A 244 -2.93 -7.30 34.96
N GLU A 245 -2.12 -8.36 34.87
CA GLU A 245 -1.40 -8.73 33.64
C GLU A 245 -2.36 -8.93 32.45
N ILE A 246 -3.47 -9.66 32.66
CA ILE A 246 -4.48 -9.89 31.60
C ILE A 246 -5.17 -8.58 31.19
N ILE A 247 -5.55 -7.74 32.15
CA ILE A 247 -6.21 -6.45 31.87
C ILE A 247 -5.28 -5.55 31.06
N PHE A 248 -4.03 -5.40 31.50
CA PHE A 248 -3.06 -4.51 30.85
C PHE A 248 -2.53 -5.07 29.53
N ALA A 249 -2.58 -6.38 29.30
CA ALA A 249 -2.29 -6.97 27.99
C ALA A 249 -3.26 -6.55 26.88
N LEU A 250 -4.49 -6.15 27.24
CA LEU A 250 -5.49 -5.64 26.29
C LEU A 250 -5.34 -4.13 25.99
N ILE A 251 -4.50 -3.43 26.77
CA ILE A 251 -4.30 -1.99 26.65
C ILE A 251 -3.08 -1.73 25.75
N PRO A 252 -3.11 -0.69 24.88
CA PRO A 252 -1.94 -0.31 24.10
C PRO A 252 -0.72 -0.04 24.99
N PHE A 253 0.45 -0.57 24.63
CA PHE A 253 1.67 -0.47 25.45
C PHE A 253 2.05 0.98 25.83
N ARG A 254 1.74 1.95 24.95
CA ARG A 254 1.94 3.38 25.23
C ARG A 254 1.16 3.84 26.47
N ASP A 255 -0.05 3.35 26.65
CA ASP A 255 -0.90 3.70 27.79
C ASP A 255 -0.48 2.93 29.06
N VAL A 256 0.08 1.73 28.91
CA VAL A 256 0.78 1.03 30.01
C VAL A 256 1.96 1.86 30.53
N LEU A 257 2.78 2.43 29.65
CA LEU A 257 3.87 3.34 30.05
C LEU A 257 3.36 4.63 30.70
N ARG A 258 2.20 5.15 30.30
CA ARG A 258 1.56 6.30 30.97
C ARG A 258 1.06 5.94 32.36
N ALA A 259 0.59 4.70 32.56
CA ALA A 259 0.14 4.20 33.85
C ALA A 259 1.26 4.15 34.90
N HIS A 260 2.53 4.06 34.48
CA HIS A 260 3.68 4.21 35.38
C HIS A 260 3.72 5.55 36.12
N LEU A 261 3.12 6.60 35.54
CA LEU A 261 3.15 7.96 36.09
C LEU A 261 2.03 8.21 37.11
N VAL A 262 1.14 7.24 37.35
CA VAL A 262 -0.01 7.39 38.25
C VAL A 262 0.45 7.39 39.71
N CYS A 263 1.15 6.34 40.16
CA CYS A 263 1.75 6.27 41.48
C CYS A 263 2.88 5.24 41.56
N LYS A 264 3.64 5.23 42.66
CA LYS A 264 4.77 4.30 42.88
C LYS A 264 4.32 2.83 42.88
N THR A 265 3.18 2.52 43.50
CA THR A 265 2.63 1.16 43.58
C THR A 265 2.29 0.60 42.19
N TRP A 266 1.72 1.43 41.31
CA TRP A 266 1.43 1.05 39.93
C TRP A 266 2.72 0.78 39.17
N TYR A 267 3.72 1.68 39.30
CA TYR A 267 5.01 1.51 38.66
C TYR A 267 5.72 0.22 39.09
N GLU A 268 5.78 -0.07 40.39
CA GLU A 268 6.42 -1.29 40.92
C GLU A 268 5.67 -2.56 40.49
N THR A 269 4.33 -2.55 40.54
CA THR A 269 3.54 -3.72 40.15
C THR A 269 3.66 -4.01 38.67
N LEU A 270 3.52 -2.98 37.80
CA LEU A 270 3.64 -3.14 36.35
C LEU A 270 5.06 -3.55 35.94
N THR A 271 6.11 -2.98 36.54
CA THR A 271 7.49 -3.39 36.25
C THR A 271 7.82 -4.81 36.71
N SER A 272 7.07 -5.36 37.67
CA SER A 272 7.19 -6.76 38.10
C SER A 272 6.50 -7.77 37.16
N LEU A 273 5.91 -7.32 36.04
CA LEU A 273 5.18 -8.15 35.07
C LEU A 273 5.89 -8.17 33.70
N PRO A 274 6.87 -9.08 33.48
CA PRO A 274 7.68 -9.09 32.26
C PRO A 274 6.91 -9.34 30.96
N ARG A 275 5.79 -10.07 30.99
CA ARG A 275 5.05 -10.42 29.77
C ARG A 275 4.48 -9.20 29.05
N LEU A 276 4.16 -8.13 29.80
CA LEU A 276 3.70 -6.86 29.23
C LEU A 276 4.77 -6.17 28.35
N TYR A 277 6.05 -6.53 28.53
CA TYR A 277 7.20 -5.90 27.86
C TYR A 277 7.89 -6.80 26.84
N GLN A 278 7.45 -8.06 26.67
CA GLN A 278 8.17 -9.10 25.93
C GLN A 278 8.45 -8.75 24.45
N ASN A 279 7.62 -7.90 23.83
CA ASN A 279 7.75 -7.47 22.43
C ASN A 279 7.70 -5.93 22.28
N SER A 280 8.02 -5.19 23.34
CA SER A 280 7.59 -3.79 23.47
C SER A 280 8.73 -2.77 23.45
N PHE A 281 10.00 -3.21 23.36
CA PHE A 281 11.15 -2.30 23.33
C PHE A 281 11.40 -1.75 21.92
N ILE A 282 10.49 -0.87 21.52
CA ILE A 282 10.46 -0.21 20.23
C ILE A 282 10.72 1.28 20.46
N LEU A 283 11.82 1.79 19.94
CA LEU A 283 12.18 3.20 20.09
C LEU A 283 11.35 4.07 19.13
N LYS A 284 11.00 5.28 19.56
CA LYS A 284 10.35 6.27 18.69
C LYS A 284 11.28 6.74 17.56
N HIS A 285 10.72 7.37 16.53
CA HIS A 285 11.51 8.04 15.49
C HIS A 285 12.34 9.19 16.07
N ARG A 286 13.53 9.41 15.50
CA ARG A 286 14.52 10.41 15.93
C ARG A 286 14.93 10.26 17.40
N VAL A 287 15.14 9.02 17.85
CA VAL A 287 15.58 8.74 19.23
C VAL A 287 16.99 9.27 19.50
N THR A 288 17.22 9.71 20.74
CA THR A 288 18.52 10.14 21.25
C THR A 288 19.16 9.08 22.15
N THR A 289 20.49 9.12 22.31
CA THR A 289 21.20 8.17 23.18
C THR A 289 20.69 8.19 24.64
N PRO A 290 20.45 9.35 25.28
CA PRO A 290 19.89 9.37 26.63
C PRO A 290 18.52 8.67 26.69
N GLU A 291 17.62 8.90 25.74
CA GLU A 291 16.30 8.26 25.72
C GLU A 291 16.42 6.74 25.59
N TYR A 292 17.31 6.27 24.72
CA TYR A 292 17.63 4.84 24.63
C TYR A 292 18.13 4.28 25.97
N LEU A 293 19.06 4.97 26.63
CA LEU A 293 19.59 4.52 27.92
C LEU A 293 18.53 4.50 29.03
N HIS A 294 17.58 5.44 29.04
CA HIS A 294 16.44 5.40 29.97
C HIS A 294 15.52 4.21 29.69
N GLY A 295 15.21 3.95 28.41
CA GLY A 295 14.46 2.75 28.01
C GLY A 295 15.17 1.46 28.39
N LEU A 296 16.48 1.39 28.16
CA LEU A 296 17.32 0.26 28.53
C LEU A 296 17.30 0.00 30.05
N LYS A 297 17.42 1.05 30.87
CA LYS A 297 17.31 0.93 32.34
C LYS A 297 15.98 0.33 32.77
N LEU A 298 14.88 0.76 32.16
CA LEU A 298 13.55 0.20 32.43
C LEU A 298 13.50 -1.29 32.05
N MET A 299 13.97 -1.63 30.85
CA MET A 299 13.95 -3.01 30.37
C MET A 299 14.82 -3.94 31.22
N LYS A 300 15.98 -3.46 31.72
CA LYS A 300 16.81 -4.22 32.66
C LYS A 300 16.12 -4.45 34.00
N LYS A 301 15.44 -3.42 34.53
CA LYS A 301 14.64 -3.57 35.75
C LYS A 301 13.51 -4.60 35.57
N VAL A 302 12.86 -4.61 34.42
CA VAL A 302 11.82 -5.60 34.11
C VAL A 302 12.43 -7.00 33.91
N SER A 303 13.61 -7.10 33.29
CA SER A 303 14.26 -8.39 33.06
C SER A 303 14.74 -9.06 34.34
N GLU A 304 14.99 -8.32 35.43
CA GLU A 304 15.25 -8.88 36.76
C GLU A 304 14.11 -9.77 37.27
N TYR A 305 12.86 -9.44 36.93
CA TYR A 305 11.67 -10.22 37.29
C TYR A 305 11.34 -11.33 36.29
N SER A 306 12.05 -11.40 35.15
CA SER A 306 11.89 -12.48 34.18
C SER A 306 12.79 -13.66 34.53
N PHE A 307 12.25 -14.89 34.43
CA PHE A 307 13.02 -16.12 34.58
C PHE A 307 14.20 -16.19 33.59
N SER A 308 14.02 -15.69 32.36
CA SER A 308 15.06 -15.73 31.32
C SER A 308 16.13 -14.65 31.49
N ARG A 309 15.85 -13.61 32.30
CA ARG A 309 16.66 -12.38 32.45
C ARG A 309 17.15 -11.79 31.11
N SER A 310 16.37 -11.97 30.06
CA SER A 310 16.70 -11.57 28.68
C SER A 310 15.71 -10.54 28.15
N ILE A 311 16.15 -9.71 27.22
CA ILE A 311 15.30 -8.74 26.53
C ILE A 311 15.09 -9.27 25.11
N ASN A 312 13.88 -9.70 24.76
CA ASN A 312 13.71 -10.47 23.54
C ASN A 312 13.82 -9.64 22.26
N LEU A 313 13.41 -8.37 22.27
CA LEU A 313 13.35 -7.50 21.10
C LEU A 313 14.01 -6.16 21.38
N LEU A 314 14.78 -5.63 20.43
CA LEU A 314 15.15 -4.22 20.35
C LEU A 314 14.87 -3.72 18.94
N SER A 315 14.10 -2.63 18.80
CA SER A 315 13.84 -1.99 17.50
C SER A 315 14.23 -0.52 17.47
N VAL A 316 15.11 -0.16 16.54
CA VAL A 316 15.59 1.20 16.28
C VAL A 316 15.20 1.61 14.86
N TRP A 317 14.28 2.57 14.72
CA TRP A 317 13.73 3.00 13.41
C TRP A 317 14.34 4.29 12.84
N SER A 318 14.85 5.17 13.68
CA SER A 318 15.53 6.40 13.24
C SER A 318 16.14 7.08 14.45
N THR A 319 17.38 7.54 14.32
CA THR A 319 18.07 8.35 15.32
C THR A 319 18.12 9.81 14.88
N LEU A 320 18.32 10.72 15.84
CA LEU A 320 18.45 12.15 15.52
C LEU A 320 19.64 12.45 14.57
N ASN A 321 20.74 11.71 14.74
CA ASN A 321 21.92 11.77 13.89
C ASN A 321 22.69 10.43 13.93
N THR A 322 23.72 10.31 13.08
CA THR A 322 24.58 9.12 12.99
C THR A 322 25.44 8.91 14.25
N HIS A 323 25.75 9.96 15.01
CA HIS A 323 26.48 9.84 16.28
C HIS A 323 25.65 9.10 17.34
N HIS A 324 24.37 9.43 17.47
CA HIS A 324 23.45 8.73 18.37
C HIS A 324 23.27 7.27 17.97
N LEU A 325 23.15 6.98 16.67
CA LEU A 325 23.13 5.60 16.16
C LEU A 325 24.40 4.86 16.58
N GLY A 326 25.56 5.48 16.34
CA GLY A 326 26.85 4.89 16.68
C GLY A 326 26.96 4.51 18.16
N LYS A 327 26.53 5.40 19.07
CA LYS A 327 26.52 5.12 20.51
C LYS A 327 25.52 4.03 20.92
N ILE A 328 24.37 3.96 20.26
CA ILE A 328 23.38 2.91 20.52
C ILE A 328 23.96 1.55 20.08
N ILE A 329 24.58 1.46 18.90
CA ILE A 329 25.24 0.23 18.42
C ILE A 329 26.38 -0.16 19.36
N GLU A 330 27.24 0.78 19.77
CA GLU A 330 28.29 0.53 20.76
C GLU A 330 27.73 -0.05 22.07
N SER A 331 26.61 0.50 22.58
CA SER A 331 25.95 -0.04 23.76
C SER A 331 25.35 -1.43 23.54
N VAL A 332 24.80 -1.72 22.36
CA VAL A 332 24.23 -3.04 22.05
C VAL A 332 25.33 -4.10 21.95
N ILE A 333 26.50 -3.75 21.39
CA ILE A 333 27.65 -4.65 21.28
C ILE A 333 28.29 -4.89 22.67
N SER A 334 28.60 -3.82 23.41
CA SER A 334 29.37 -3.91 24.67
C SER A 334 28.58 -4.42 25.88
N ASP A 335 27.26 -4.29 25.89
CA ASP A 335 26.45 -4.64 27.05
C ASP A 335 26.12 -6.13 27.09
N GLY A 336 26.98 -6.92 27.73
CA GLY A 336 26.79 -8.37 27.90
C GLY A 336 25.53 -8.79 28.67
N SER A 337 24.82 -7.87 29.32
CA SER A 337 23.52 -8.17 29.94
C SER A 337 22.37 -8.20 28.93
N LEU A 338 22.56 -7.65 27.74
CA LEU A 338 21.58 -7.66 26.66
C LEU A 338 21.61 -8.98 25.90
N LYS A 339 20.84 -9.96 26.37
CA LYS A 339 20.54 -11.18 25.60
C LYS A 339 19.34 -10.92 24.68
N LEU A 340 19.61 -10.47 23.46
CA LEU A 340 18.61 -10.13 22.45
C LEU A 340 18.29 -11.34 21.56
N SER A 341 17.02 -11.70 21.40
CA SER A 341 16.61 -12.72 20.41
C SER A 341 16.31 -12.10 19.03
N ARG A 342 15.77 -10.87 19.02
CA ARG A 342 15.38 -10.12 17.83
C ARG A 342 15.99 -8.73 17.85
N LEU A 343 16.73 -8.39 16.79
CA LEU A 343 17.37 -7.08 16.64
C LEU A 343 16.94 -6.44 15.33
N ASN A 344 16.25 -5.30 15.43
CA ASN A 344 15.83 -4.49 14.28
C ASN A 344 16.58 -3.16 14.28
N LEU A 345 17.42 -2.94 13.28
CA LEU A 345 18.19 -1.72 13.06
C LEU A 345 17.81 -1.13 11.70
N LEU A 346 16.79 -0.30 11.66
CA LEU A 346 16.25 0.30 10.45
C LEU A 346 16.64 1.78 10.46
N GLU A 347 17.82 2.15 9.96
CA GLU A 347 18.26 3.55 9.97
C GLU A 347 18.95 3.88 8.64
N LYS A 348 18.69 5.06 8.08
CA LYS A 348 19.16 5.44 6.74
C LYS A 348 20.69 5.58 6.63
N GLY A 349 21.37 5.88 7.73
CA GLY A 349 22.81 5.97 7.86
C GLY A 349 23.49 4.74 8.45
N LEU A 350 22.76 3.63 8.66
CA LEU A 350 23.36 2.35 8.97
C LEU A 350 24.13 1.83 7.73
N SER A 351 25.36 1.41 7.95
CA SER A 351 26.22 0.81 6.92
C SER A 351 27.16 -0.22 7.55
N MET A 352 27.71 -1.14 6.75
CA MET A 352 28.65 -2.16 7.25
C MET A 352 29.93 -1.51 7.80
N GLU A 353 30.41 -0.44 7.16
CA GLU A 353 31.59 0.31 7.58
C GLU A 353 31.39 0.94 8.97
N LEU A 354 30.19 1.43 9.29
CA LEU A 354 29.87 1.91 10.63
C LEU A 354 29.91 0.78 11.66
N ILE A 355 29.39 -0.41 11.31
CA ILE A 355 29.42 -1.59 12.19
C ILE A 355 30.87 -2.01 12.47
N PHE A 356 31.73 -2.09 11.44
CA PHE A 356 33.15 -2.38 11.60
C PHE A 356 33.85 -1.37 12.51
N GLN A 357 33.59 -0.07 12.31
CA GLN A 357 34.14 0.97 13.18
C GLN A 357 33.72 0.78 14.65
N LYS A 358 32.48 0.34 14.90
CA LYS A 358 31.98 0.12 16.27
C LYS A 358 32.53 -1.16 16.89
N LEU A 359 32.69 -2.23 16.12
CA LEU A 359 33.34 -3.45 16.56
C LEU A 359 34.80 -3.18 16.97
N GLU A 360 35.55 -2.42 16.17
CA GLU A 360 36.93 -2.02 16.51
C GLU A 360 36.98 -1.24 17.83
N LYS A 361 36.09 -0.27 18.03
CA LYS A 361 35.98 0.46 19.31
C LYS A 361 35.62 -0.43 20.50
N CYS A 362 34.82 -1.47 20.27
CA CYS A 362 34.47 -2.48 21.26
C CYS A 362 35.52 -3.61 21.36
N LYS A 363 36.72 -3.43 20.77
CA LYS A 363 37.81 -4.42 20.77
C LYS A 363 37.40 -5.78 20.22
N TRP A 364 36.40 -5.82 19.33
CA TRP A 364 35.82 -7.03 18.76
C TRP A 364 35.16 -7.98 19.76
N ASP A 365 34.70 -7.49 20.92
CA ASP A 365 33.84 -8.25 21.83
C ASP A 365 32.37 -8.09 21.41
N TYR A 366 31.83 -9.11 20.71
CA TYR A 366 30.44 -9.19 20.25
C TYR A 366 29.69 -10.38 20.87
N SER A 367 30.17 -10.86 22.02
CA SER A 367 29.57 -12.01 22.73
C SER A 367 28.08 -11.83 23.04
N SER A 368 27.64 -10.60 23.30
CA SER A 368 26.24 -10.20 23.53
C SER A 368 25.32 -10.52 22.34
N LEU A 369 25.85 -10.42 21.11
CA LEU A 369 25.10 -10.57 19.87
C LEU A 369 24.88 -12.03 19.46
N SER A 370 25.62 -12.97 20.05
CA SER A 370 25.51 -14.40 19.78
C SER A 370 24.08 -14.95 19.97
N SER A 371 23.32 -14.35 20.88
CA SER A 371 21.94 -14.77 21.20
C SER A 371 20.88 -14.37 20.16
N VAL A 372 21.23 -13.53 19.18
CA VAL A 372 20.29 -13.00 18.19
C VAL A 372 19.94 -14.05 17.13
N ARG A 373 18.65 -14.38 17.05
CA ARG A 373 18.10 -15.34 16.09
C ARG A 373 17.39 -14.68 14.92
N HIS A 374 16.87 -13.47 15.11
CA HIS A 374 16.22 -12.70 14.05
C HIS A 374 16.87 -11.33 13.91
N LEU A 375 17.41 -11.05 12.73
CA LEU A 375 18.07 -9.79 12.43
C LEU A 375 17.35 -9.10 11.28
N ARG A 376 17.00 -7.83 11.50
CA ARG A 376 16.44 -6.96 10.48
C ARG A 376 17.27 -5.70 10.36
N MET A 377 17.77 -5.41 9.17
CA MET A 377 18.63 -4.25 8.93
C MET A 377 18.13 -3.42 7.76
N GLY A 378 18.11 -2.11 7.95
CA GLY A 378 17.83 -1.12 6.92
C GLY A 378 19.13 -0.51 6.42
N ILE A 379 19.54 -0.78 5.18
CA ILE A 379 20.84 -0.37 4.63
C ILE A 379 20.64 0.25 3.25
N ASN A 380 21.20 1.45 3.04
CA ASN A 380 21.09 2.22 1.79
C ASN A 380 22.42 2.30 1.02
N SER A 381 23.32 1.35 1.26
CA SER A 381 24.65 1.22 0.64
C SER A 381 24.94 -0.24 0.29
N SER A 382 26.00 -0.50 -0.47
CA SER A 382 26.48 -1.87 -0.71
C SER A 382 26.80 -2.60 0.61
N LEU A 383 26.58 -3.92 0.63
CA LEU A 383 26.96 -4.80 1.74
C LEU A 383 28.43 -5.21 1.61
N TYR A 384 29.34 -4.28 1.91
CA TYR A 384 30.77 -4.56 1.92
C TYR A 384 31.08 -5.66 2.95
N HIS A 385 31.68 -6.78 2.50
CA HIS A 385 31.91 -8.00 3.28
C HIS A 385 30.68 -8.51 4.07
N GLY A 386 29.50 -8.53 3.46
CA GLY A 386 28.25 -8.91 4.13
C GLY A 386 28.25 -10.28 4.83
N LYS A 387 29.08 -11.24 4.40
CA LYS A 387 29.20 -12.58 5.04
C LYS A 387 29.61 -12.51 6.51
N VAL A 388 30.26 -11.41 6.92
CA VAL A 388 30.65 -11.15 8.31
C VAL A 388 29.44 -11.21 9.26
N LEU A 389 28.23 -10.89 8.79
CA LEU A 389 27.04 -10.99 9.61
C LEU A 389 26.84 -12.40 10.21
N PHE A 390 27.25 -13.46 9.50
CA PHE A 390 27.13 -14.83 10.01
C PHE A 390 28.15 -15.15 11.11
N ASN A 391 29.28 -14.44 11.17
CA ASN A 391 30.22 -14.54 12.30
C ASN A 391 29.74 -13.76 13.52
N ILE A 392 29.18 -12.57 13.30
CA ILE A 392 28.64 -11.73 14.39
C ILE A 392 27.39 -12.41 15.00
N PHE A 393 26.58 -13.06 14.16
CA PHE A 393 25.32 -13.69 14.54
C PHE A 393 25.32 -15.17 14.13
N PRO A 394 25.99 -16.05 14.90
CA PRO A 394 26.14 -17.47 14.55
C PRO A 394 24.81 -18.23 14.54
N ASP A 395 23.92 -17.98 15.51
CA ASP A 395 22.64 -18.70 15.69
C ASP A 395 21.46 -18.07 14.90
N LEU A 396 21.76 -17.37 13.81
CA LEU A 396 20.75 -16.61 13.07
C LEU A 396 19.77 -17.56 12.35
N GLU A 397 18.48 -17.47 12.67
CA GLU A 397 17.39 -18.22 12.01
C GLU A 397 16.71 -17.40 10.91
N SER A 398 16.67 -16.06 11.03
CA SER A 398 16.01 -15.15 10.09
C SER A 398 16.85 -13.91 9.82
N LEU A 399 17.06 -13.60 8.54
CA LEU A 399 17.76 -12.40 8.09
C LEU A 399 16.86 -11.59 7.13
N GLU A 400 16.58 -10.35 7.50
CA GLU A 400 15.84 -9.39 6.66
C GLU A 400 16.71 -8.16 6.36
N LEU A 401 17.04 -7.94 5.09
CA LEU A 401 17.79 -6.77 4.61
C LEU A 401 16.92 -5.89 3.73
N LEU A 402 16.87 -4.60 4.05
CA LEU A 402 15.92 -3.65 3.48
C LEU A 402 16.61 -2.38 3.01
N CYS A 403 16.41 -1.99 1.77
CA CYS A 403 16.77 -0.66 1.30
C CYS A 403 15.65 0.34 1.60
N LEU A 404 15.92 1.31 2.47
CA LEU A 404 14.94 2.24 3.03
C LEU A 404 14.70 3.51 2.20
N ASP A 405 15.57 3.82 1.23
CA ASP A 405 15.51 5.08 0.49
C ASP A 405 15.85 4.89 -1.00
N SER A 406 15.33 5.81 -1.81
CA SER A 406 15.50 5.87 -3.27
C SER A 406 16.87 6.34 -3.70
N MET A 407 17.60 6.98 -2.79
CA MET A 407 18.92 7.53 -3.03
C MET A 407 19.96 6.64 -2.37
N SER A 408 20.82 6.02 -3.18
CA SER A 408 21.99 5.29 -2.69
C SER A 408 22.95 6.25 -1.98
N ARG A 409 23.45 5.85 -0.81
CA ARG A 409 24.53 6.57 -0.14
C ARG A 409 25.88 6.07 -0.63
N LYS A 410 26.88 6.95 -0.66
CA LYS A 410 28.27 6.52 -0.91
C LYS A 410 28.73 5.65 0.27
N SER A 411 29.49 4.60 -0.02
CA SER A 411 30.16 3.81 1.01
C SER A 411 31.06 4.73 1.85
N ASN A 412 30.98 4.65 3.18
CA ASN A 412 31.85 5.40 4.07
C ASN A 412 33.15 4.62 4.29
N MET A 413 33.91 4.39 3.22
CA MET A 413 35.13 3.57 3.26
C MET A 413 36.17 4.05 4.27
N SER A 414 36.18 5.35 4.58
CA SER A 414 37.05 5.94 5.60
C SER A 414 36.77 5.44 7.03
N LEU A 415 35.60 4.84 7.28
CA LEU A 415 35.26 4.25 8.58
C LEU A 415 35.81 2.84 8.76
N ILE A 416 36.31 2.21 7.69
CA ILE A 416 36.87 0.86 7.78
C ILE A 416 38.20 0.90 8.53
N PRO A 417 38.40 0.03 9.53
CA PRO A 417 39.65 -0.07 10.28
C PRO A 417 40.70 -0.84 9.45
N SER A 418 41.09 -0.30 8.28
CA SER A 418 41.96 -0.99 7.31
C SER A 418 43.38 -1.28 7.83
N PHE A 419 43.81 -0.64 8.91
CA PHE A 419 45.10 -0.88 9.56
C PHE A 419 45.04 -1.94 10.67
N SER A 420 43.86 -2.49 10.97
CA SER A 420 43.67 -3.48 12.03
C SER A 420 43.89 -4.90 11.47
N ASP A 421 44.90 -5.61 11.97
CA ASP A 421 45.14 -7.01 11.59
C ASP A 421 43.94 -7.91 11.95
N LYS A 422 43.26 -7.59 13.06
CA LYS A 422 42.05 -8.28 13.50
C LYS A 422 40.91 -8.13 12.49
N TYR A 423 40.75 -6.94 11.90
CA TYR A 423 39.76 -6.72 10.85
C TYR A 423 40.02 -7.64 9.65
N HIS A 424 41.26 -7.69 9.17
CA HIS A 424 41.62 -8.51 8.01
C HIS A 424 41.44 -10.01 8.27
N GLN A 425 41.88 -10.49 9.45
CA GLN A 425 41.64 -11.89 9.86
C GLN A 425 40.14 -12.20 9.89
N PHE A 426 39.36 -11.35 10.55
CA PHE A 426 37.92 -11.55 10.70
C PHE A 426 37.16 -11.55 9.37
N VAL A 427 37.55 -10.68 8.44
CA VAL A 427 36.98 -10.65 7.08
C VAL A 427 37.39 -11.90 6.28
N ASN A 428 38.63 -12.35 6.41
CA ASN A 428 39.11 -13.57 5.75
C ASN A 428 38.35 -14.81 6.25
N ASP A 429 38.15 -14.92 7.57
CA ASP A 429 37.35 -15.97 8.18
C ASP A 429 35.92 -15.95 7.63
N ALA A 430 35.30 -14.76 7.56
CA ALA A 430 33.97 -14.61 7.00
C ALA A 430 33.88 -14.96 5.51
N ASN A 431 34.91 -14.64 4.72
CA ASN A 431 34.95 -14.96 3.30
C ASN A 431 35.04 -16.47 3.03
N SER A 432 35.64 -17.22 3.97
CA SER A 432 35.72 -18.69 3.92
C SER A 432 34.36 -19.38 4.11
N ILE A 433 33.35 -18.67 4.64
CA ILE A 433 32.00 -19.21 4.84
C ILE A 433 31.36 -19.47 3.47
N LYS A 434 31.14 -20.76 3.20
CA LYS A 434 30.40 -21.26 2.03
C LYS A 434 29.02 -21.78 2.40
N HIS A 435 28.85 -22.32 3.61
CA HIS A 435 27.60 -22.92 4.06
C HIS A 435 27.11 -22.31 5.36
N GLN A 436 25.81 -22.01 5.42
CA GLN A 436 25.14 -21.58 6.64
C GLN A 436 23.88 -22.41 6.87
N THR A 437 23.84 -23.15 7.98
CA THR A 437 22.82 -24.18 8.25
C THR A 437 21.72 -23.72 9.19
N THR A 438 21.88 -22.58 9.86
CA THR A 438 20.91 -22.09 10.86
C THR A 438 19.75 -21.30 10.23
N ILE A 439 20.00 -20.64 9.10
CA ILE A 439 19.04 -19.72 8.48
C ILE A 439 17.88 -20.48 7.84
N LYS A 440 16.67 -20.15 8.28
CA LYS A 440 15.39 -20.67 7.78
C LYS A 440 14.65 -19.64 6.93
N ARG A 441 14.90 -18.35 7.13
CA ARG A 441 14.20 -17.25 6.45
C ARG A 441 15.18 -16.19 5.96
N LEU A 442 15.19 -15.93 4.65
CA LEU A 442 16.02 -14.91 4.02
C LEU A 442 15.15 -13.95 3.20
N VAL A 443 15.15 -12.69 3.60
CA VAL A 443 14.37 -11.62 2.97
C VAL A 443 15.31 -10.51 2.52
N LEU A 444 15.36 -10.27 1.21
CA LEU A 444 16.19 -9.28 0.55
C LEU A 444 15.29 -8.32 -0.22
N ILE A 445 15.19 -7.07 0.24
CA ILE A 445 14.31 -6.07 -0.35
C ILE A 445 15.13 -4.86 -0.73
N ASN A 446 15.17 -4.58 -2.03
CA ASN A 446 15.77 -3.39 -2.57
C ASN A 446 14.70 -2.37 -2.96
N HIS A 447 15.14 -1.13 -3.17
CA HIS A 447 14.32 -0.05 -3.65
C HIS A 447 14.19 -0.11 -5.19
N PRO A 448 12.98 -0.09 -5.80
CA PRO A 448 12.77 -0.16 -7.25
C PRO A 448 13.48 0.92 -8.06
N LEU A 449 13.59 2.14 -7.53
CA LEU A 449 14.33 3.24 -8.17
C LEU A 449 15.86 3.04 -8.17
N LEU A 450 16.39 2.05 -7.45
CA LEU A 450 17.82 1.70 -7.47
C LEU A 450 18.15 0.62 -8.51
N LYS A 451 17.18 0.27 -9.35
CA LYS A 451 17.34 -0.66 -10.47
C LYS A 451 17.86 0.03 -11.73
N ARG A 452 18.34 -0.75 -12.70
CA ARG A 452 19.04 -0.26 -13.91
C ARG A 452 18.24 0.77 -14.71
N GLU A 453 16.97 0.50 -14.94
CA GLU A 453 16.13 1.31 -15.84
C GLU A 453 15.83 2.72 -15.31
N HIS A 454 15.93 2.92 -13.99
CA HIS A 454 15.56 4.17 -13.34
C HIS A 454 16.76 5.05 -12.99
N GLN A 455 17.98 4.60 -13.32
CA GLN A 455 19.22 5.30 -13.01
C GLN A 455 19.96 5.70 -14.28
N HIS A 456 20.18 7.00 -14.47
CA HIS A 456 20.98 7.53 -15.59
C HIS A 456 22.47 7.15 -15.52
N MET A 457 22.96 6.81 -14.32
CA MET A 457 24.31 6.30 -14.07
C MET A 457 24.21 5.15 -13.07
N ARG A 458 24.85 4.02 -13.36
CA ARG A 458 24.94 2.90 -12.41
C ARG A 458 25.71 3.37 -11.17
N PRO A 459 25.16 3.24 -9.94
CA PRO A 459 25.95 3.26 -8.74
C PRO A 459 27.07 2.23 -8.91
N GLY A 460 28.32 2.64 -8.69
CA GLY A 460 29.43 1.69 -8.68
C GLY A 460 29.30 0.72 -7.51
N GLN A 461 30.05 -0.38 -7.54
CA GLN A 461 30.17 -1.33 -6.42
C GLN A 461 30.49 -0.62 -5.09
N MET A 462 31.25 0.48 -5.16
CA MET A 462 31.61 1.36 -4.04
C MET A 462 30.50 2.33 -3.60
N SER A 463 29.28 2.19 -4.10
CA SER A 463 28.14 2.99 -3.63
C SER A 463 26.95 2.10 -3.32
N PHE A 464 26.50 1.33 -4.31
CA PHE A 464 25.38 0.45 -4.16
C PHE A 464 25.44 -0.66 -5.20
N GLU A 465 25.44 -1.92 -4.74
CA GLU A 465 25.36 -3.08 -5.61
C GLU A 465 23.90 -3.54 -5.73
N PRO A 466 23.27 -3.41 -6.92
CA PRO A 466 21.86 -3.77 -7.11
C PRO A 466 21.61 -5.27 -7.20
N LYS A 467 22.68 -6.08 -7.24
CA LYS A 467 22.60 -7.54 -7.26
C LYS A 467 22.16 -8.07 -5.90
N PRO A 468 21.38 -9.16 -5.86
CA PRO A 468 20.98 -9.78 -4.60
C PRO A 468 22.22 -10.29 -3.84
N PRO A 469 22.42 -9.91 -2.58
CA PRO A 469 23.53 -10.42 -1.77
C PRO A 469 23.33 -11.90 -1.41
N PHE A 470 24.43 -12.55 -1.04
CA PHE A 470 24.47 -13.93 -0.53
C PHE A 470 24.10 -15.05 -1.51
N LEU A 471 23.93 -14.79 -2.81
CA LEU A 471 23.72 -15.87 -3.77
C LEU A 471 24.89 -16.87 -3.83
N GLY A 472 26.10 -16.44 -3.51
CA GLY A 472 27.28 -17.31 -3.39
C GLY A 472 27.41 -18.04 -2.04
N VAL A 473 26.35 -18.11 -1.23
CA VAL A 473 26.32 -18.82 0.06
C VAL A 473 25.21 -19.87 0.04
N SER A 474 25.52 -21.04 0.56
CA SER A 474 24.62 -22.18 0.68
C SER A 474 23.73 -22.08 1.93
N PHE A 475 22.42 -22.31 1.78
CA PHE A 475 21.48 -22.35 2.90
C PHE A 475 20.61 -23.62 2.91
N PRO A 476 21.14 -24.77 3.40
CA PRO A 476 20.43 -26.06 3.35
C PRO A 476 19.09 -26.09 4.09
N SER A 477 18.99 -25.36 5.21
CA SER A 477 17.82 -25.28 6.09
C SER A 477 16.83 -24.18 5.71
N LEU A 478 17.07 -23.47 4.60
CA LEU A 478 16.23 -22.36 4.18
C LEU A 478 14.83 -22.85 3.83
N THR A 479 13.82 -22.26 4.44
CA THR A 479 12.39 -22.58 4.23
C THR A 479 11.64 -21.49 3.46
N GLU A 480 12.03 -20.22 3.64
CA GLU A 480 11.41 -19.05 3.01
C GLU A 480 12.50 -18.17 2.39
N LEU A 481 12.37 -17.92 1.08
CA LEU A 481 13.19 -16.98 0.33
C LEU A 481 12.32 -15.87 -0.25
N LYS A 482 12.67 -14.63 0.05
CA LYS A 482 12.01 -13.45 -0.52
C LYS A 482 13.04 -12.50 -1.12
N ILE A 483 12.95 -12.23 -2.43
CA ILE A 483 13.81 -11.27 -3.12
C ILE A 483 12.96 -10.29 -3.91
N THR A 484 13.10 -9.00 -3.60
CA THR A 484 12.26 -7.94 -4.17
C THR A 484 13.14 -6.84 -4.78
N SER A 485 12.86 -6.44 -6.01
CA SER A 485 13.48 -5.30 -6.72
C SER A 485 15.01 -5.34 -6.90
N HIS A 486 15.59 -6.52 -7.11
CA HIS A 486 17.02 -6.69 -7.41
C HIS A 486 17.30 -6.92 -8.90
N ASP A 487 18.55 -6.75 -9.30
CA ASP A 487 19.04 -7.01 -10.66
C ASP A 487 19.74 -8.38 -10.74
N PHE A 488 19.19 -9.31 -11.55
CA PHE A 488 19.72 -10.66 -11.73
C PHE A 488 20.64 -10.82 -12.95
N SER A 489 21.06 -9.72 -13.58
CA SER A 489 21.99 -9.77 -14.70
C SER A 489 23.32 -10.44 -14.34
N GLY A 490 23.63 -11.55 -15.01
CA GLY A 490 24.92 -12.24 -14.88
C GLY A 490 25.10 -13.00 -13.56
N VAL A 491 24.03 -13.28 -12.80
CA VAL A 491 24.07 -14.08 -11.56
C VAL A 491 23.32 -15.42 -11.68
N ALA A 492 22.98 -15.84 -12.91
CA ALA A 492 22.21 -17.07 -13.14
C ALA A 492 22.91 -18.32 -12.58
N VAL A 493 24.24 -18.43 -12.76
CA VAL A 493 25.03 -19.57 -12.27
C VAL A 493 25.03 -19.64 -10.74
N GLU A 494 25.20 -18.49 -10.08
CA GLU A 494 25.17 -18.38 -8.61
C GLU A 494 23.78 -18.77 -8.08
N LEU A 495 22.72 -18.26 -8.70
CA LEU A 495 21.34 -18.61 -8.35
C LEU A 495 21.05 -20.11 -8.56
N GLN A 496 21.57 -20.73 -9.61
CA GLN A 496 21.44 -22.18 -9.82
C GLN A 496 22.10 -22.97 -8.69
N SER A 497 23.33 -22.60 -8.31
CA SER A 497 24.04 -23.26 -7.20
C SER A 497 23.29 -23.08 -5.89
N PHE A 498 22.80 -21.87 -5.63
CA PHE A 498 22.02 -21.53 -4.44
C PHE A 498 20.76 -22.40 -4.32
N LEU A 499 19.96 -22.50 -5.40
CA LEU A 499 18.72 -23.28 -5.39
C LEU A 499 18.97 -24.78 -5.27
N ARG A 500 20.06 -25.29 -5.86
CA ARG A 500 20.42 -26.72 -5.76
C ARG A 500 20.70 -27.12 -4.31
N GLU A 501 21.33 -26.23 -3.56
CA GLU A 501 21.76 -26.48 -2.19
C GLU A 501 20.67 -26.21 -1.15
N ALA A 502 19.65 -25.40 -1.48
CA ALA A 502 18.53 -25.05 -0.60
C ALA A 502 17.50 -26.19 -0.44
N THR A 503 17.89 -27.29 0.20
CA THR A 503 17.08 -28.53 0.24
C THR A 503 15.72 -28.45 0.96
N SER A 504 15.55 -27.52 1.90
CA SER A 504 14.35 -27.42 2.75
C SER A 504 13.34 -26.35 2.31
N LEU A 505 13.51 -25.78 1.11
CA LEU A 505 12.78 -24.60 0.66
C LEU A 505 11.30 -24.92 0.40
N LYS A 506 10.41 -24.13 0.99
CA LYS A 506 8.94 -24.29 0.88
C LYS A 506 8.25 -23.10 0.25
N GLU A 507 8.83 -21.92 0.36
CA GLU A 507 8.26 -20.66 -0.11
C GLU A 507 9.32 -19.84 -0.85
N ILE A 508 8.98 -19.44 -2.08
CA ILE A 508 9.75 -18.50 -2.89
C ILE A 508 8.86 -17.32 -3.26
N TYR A 509 9.33 -16.13 -2.95
CA TYR A 509 8.70 -14.87 -3.31
C TYR A 509 9.68 -14.00 -4.09
N LEU A 510 9.40 -13.79 -5.37
CA LEU A 510 10.18 -12.97 -6.29
C LEU A 510 9.27 -11.86 -6.84
N GLU A 511 9.66 -10.60 -6.68
CA GLU A 511 8.85 -9.47 -7.15
C GLU A 511 9.72 -8.38 -7.75
N ASN A 512 9.32 -7.88 -8.92
CA ASN A 512 9.89 -6.69 -9.55
C ASN A 512 11.41 -6.79 -9.80
N ASN A 513 11.92 -8.01 -10.01
CA ASN A 513 13.33 -8.28 -10.25
C ASN A 513 13.67 -8.13 -11.74
N ASP A 514 14.77 -7.46 -12.06
CA ASP A 514 15.24 -7.28 -13.43
C ASP A 514 15.98 -8.55 -13.91
N GLU A 515 15.88 -8.87 -15.20
CA GLU A 515 16.52 -10.04 -15.84
C GLU A 515 16.12 -11.42 -15.27
N LEU A 516 15.05 -11.50 -14.46
CA LEU A 516 14.54 -12.77 -13.90
C LEU A 516 13.04 -12.95 -14.23
N SER A 517 12.75 -13.20 -15.50
CA SER A 517 11.39 -13.54 -15.93
C SER A 517 11.00 -14.98 -15.54
N LEU A 518 9.71 -15.30 -15.54
CA LEU A 518 9.15 -16.62 -15.34
C LEU A 518 9.76 -17.62 -16.33
N LYS A 519 9.93 -17.23 -17.60
CA LYS A 519 10.64 -18.04 -18.60
C LYS A 519 12.06 -18.38 -18.13
N LYS A 520 12.86 -17.36 -17.79
CA LYS A 520 14.24 -17.54 -17.36
C LYS A 520 14.34 -18.37 -16.07
N PHE A 521 13.43 -18.13 -15.13
CA PHE A 521 13.39 -18.84 -13.85
C PHE A 521 13.01 -20.32 -14.00
N LEU A 522 12.03 -20.65 -14.84
CA LEU A 522 11.65 -22.05 -15.08
C LEU A 522 12.74 -22.83 -15.83
N LEU A 523 13.41 -22.23 -16.82
CA LEU A 523 14.59 -22.82 -17.47
C LEU A 523 15.76 -23.02 -16.48
N LEU A 524 15.90 -22.10 -15.52
CA LEU A 524 16.88 -22.22 -14.46
C LEU A 524 16.55 -23.38 -13.51
N LEU A 525 15.28 -23.53 -13.13
CA LEU A 525 14.85 -24.64 -12.28
C LEU A 525 15.01 -25.99 -12.98
N SER A 526 14.66 -26.11 -14.26
CA SER A 526 14.80 -27.37 -15.00
C SER A 526 16.26 -27.82 -15.11
N SER A 527 17.19 -26.88 -15.31
CA SER A 527 18.63 -27.18 -15.33
C SER A 527 19.26 -27.44 -13.94
N CYS A 528 18.58 -27.02 -12.87
CA CYS A 528 19.09 -27.12 -11.50
C CYS A 528 18.78 -28.47 -10.85
N SER A 529 17.65 -29.10 -11.20
CA SER A 529 17.08 -30.30 -10.55
C SER A 529 17.02 -30.14 -9.01
N PRO A 530 16.28 -29.15 -8.49
CA PRO A 530 16.23 -28.86 -7.06
C PRO A 530 15.63 -30.02 -6.25
N LYS A 531 16.17 -30.26 -5.05
CA LYS A 531 15.69 -31.33 -4.14
C LYS A 531 14.48 -30.93 -3.29
N PHE A 532 14.16 -29.64 -3.24
CA PHE A 532 13.08 -29.12 -2.42
C PHE A 532 11.71 -29.26 -3.11
N LYS A 533 10.63 -29.19 -2.33
CA LYS A 533 9.25 -29.12 -2.82
C LYS A 533 8.56 -27.86 -2.31
N LEU A 534 8.14 -27.00 -3.24
CA LEU A 534 7.49 -25.74 -2.91
C LEU A 534 6.02 -25.96 -2.57
N THR A 535 5.57 -25.18 -1.59
CA THR A 535 4.17 -25.05 -1.18
C THR A 535 3.58 -23.73 -1.63
N ARG A 536 4.40 -22.67 -1.72
CA ARG A 536 4.02 -21.36 -2.23
C ARG A 536 5.06 -20.86 -3.21
N PHE A 537 4.60 -20.42 -4.37
CA PHE A 537 5.44 -19.82 -5.39
C PHE A 537 4.82 -18.51 -5.87
N THR A 538 5.57 -17.42 -5.70
CA THR A 538 5.19 -16.09 -6.16
C THR A 538 6.30 -15.52 -7.01
N LEU A 539 5.99 -15.17 -8.26
CA LEU A 539 6.87 -14.49 -9.20
C LEU A 539 6.09 -13.39 -9.91
N ARG A 540 6.33 -12.13 -9.52
CA ARG A 540 5.63 -10.96 -10.07
C ARG A 540 6.56 -10.10 -10.92
N GLU A 541 6.24 -9.94 -12.19
CA GLU A 541 7.11 -9.27 -13.17
C GLU A 541 6.76 -7.79 -13.38
N SER A 542 7.80 -6.96 -13.56
CA SER A 542 7.63 -5.55 -13.95
C SER A 542 7.48 -5.35 -15.44
N HIS A 543 8.28 -6.08 -16.22
CA HIS A 543 8.34 -6.03 -17.69
C HIS A 543 8.06 -7.43 -18.26
N GLN A 544 7.37 -7.46 -19.41
CA GLN A 544 6.98 -8.69 -20.07
C GLN A 544 7.70 -8.79 -21.42
N ASP A 545 8.53 -9.82 -21.57
CA ASP A 545 9.32 -10.05 -22.78
C ASP A 545 8.75 -11.22 -23.57
N GLY A 546 7.92 -10.91 -24.57
CA GLY A 546 7.36 -11.91 -25.50
C GLY A 546 6.42 -12.93 -24.86
N SER A 547 5.78 -13.74 -25.68
CA SER A 547 4.87 -14.80 -25.22
C SER A 547 5.65 -16.08 -24.88
N PHE A 548 5.38 -16.69 -23.71
CA PHE A 548 6.00 -17.94 -23.29
C PHE A 548 4.99 -19.10 -23.19
N ASN A 549 5.18 -20.14 -24.01
CA ASN A 549 4.28 -21.30 -24.12
C ASN A 549 4.71 -22.53 -23.29
N ILE A 550 5.85 -22.47 -22.59
CA ILE A 550 6.42 -23.61 -21.83
C ILE A 550 6.61 -24.86 -22.73
N ASP A 551 7.04 -24.68 -23.97
CA ASP A 551 7.36 -25.80 -24.88
C ASP A 551 8.78 -26.36 -24.62
N GLU A 552 9.66 -25.50 -24.10
CA GLU A 552 11.09 -25.78 -23.88
C GLU A 552 11.37 -26.55 -22.57
N VAL A 553 10.36 -26.77 -21.71
CA VAL A 553 10.55 -27.35 -20.37
C VAL A 553 9.82 -28.69 -20.26
N VAL A 554 10.55 -29.73 -19.88
CA VAL A 554 9.97 -31.05 -19.60
C VAL A 554 9.28 -31.02 -18.24
N ALA A 555 8.05 -31.54 -18.16
CA ALA A 555 7.25 -31.50 -16.93
C ALA A 555 7.94 -32.19 -15.74
N ASP A 556 8.64 -33.30 -16.00
CA ASP A 556 9.33 -34.08 -14.96
C ASP A 556 10.58 -33.36 -14.42
N ASP A 557 11.13 -32.35 -15.11
CA ASP A 557 12.26 -31.56 -14.60
C ASP A 557 11.82 -30.56 -13.51
N LEU A 558 10.50 -30.35 -13.33
CA LEU A 558 9.92 -29.39 -12.40
C LEU A 558 9.20 -30.05 -11.22
N GLU A 559 9.69 -31.19 -10.74
CA GLU A 559 9.05 -31.92 -9.63
C GLU A 559 8.88 -31.08 -8.36
N CYS A 560 9.78 -30.11 -8.17
CA CYS A 560 9.73 -29.16 -7.06
C CYS A 560 8.44 -28.32 -7.02
N LEU A 561 7.68 -28.23 -8.12
CA LEU A 561 6.44 -27.45 -8.23
C LEU A 561 5.15 -28.29 -8.17
N HIS A 562 5.23 -29.63 -8.22
CA HIS A 562 4.05 -30.51 -8.36
C HIS A 562 3.00 -30.40 -7.23
N GLY A 563 3.41 -29.92 -6.06
CA GLY A 563 2.61 -29.88 -4.83
C GLY A 563 2.21 -28.48 -4.37
N LEU A 564 2.18 -27.50 -5.27
CA LEU A 564 1.91 -26.10 -4.91
C LEU A 564 0.49 -25.90 -4.36
N SER A 565 0.40 -25.14 -3.27
CA SER A 565 -0.86 -24.69 -2.66
C SER A 565 -1.26 -23.27 -3.08
N HIS A 566 -0.27 -22.43 -3.35
CA HIS A 566 -0.43 -21.04 -3.77
C HIS A 566 0.49 -20.75 -4.96
N LEU A 567 -0.11 -20.30 -6.05
CA LEU A 567 0.59 -19.86 -7.24
C LEU A 567 0.23 -18.41 -7.55
N ASP A 568 1.25 -17.57 -7.68
CA ASP A 568 1.12 -16.18 -8.06
C ASP A 568 2.12 -15.82 -9.14
N ILE A 569 1.62 -15.56 -10.34
CA ILE A 569 2.40 -15.19 -11.52
C ILE A 569 1.92 -13.85 -12.08
N TYR A 570 1.61 -12.91 -11.18
CA TYR A 570 1.11 -11.59 -11.56
C TYR A 570 2.06 -10.88 -12.53
N GLY A 571 1.50 -10.37 -13.62
CA GLY A 571 2.26 -9.63 -14.61
C GLY A 571 3.13 -10.53 -15.49
N SER A 572 2.91 -11.84 -15.51
CA SER A 572 3.79 -12.77 -16.23
C SER A 572 3.70 -12.69 -17.76
N CYS A 573 4.77 -13.13 -18.44
CA CYS A 573 4.85 -13.30 -19.88
C CYS A 573 4.20 -14.60 -20.44
N ILE A 574 3.51 -15.37 -19.58
CA ILE A 574 2.93 -16.67 -19.94
C ILE A 574 1.75 -16.52 -20.90
N SER A 575 1.68 -17.39 -21.92
CA SER A 575 0.54 -17.44 -22.84
C SER A 575 -0.63 -18.24 -22.25
N SER A 576 -1.82 -18.13 -22.83
CA SER A 576 -2.96 -18.98 -22.46
C SER A 576 -2.65 -20.49 -22.55
N THR A 577 -1.94 -20.94 -23.59
CA THR A 577 -1.56 -22.36 -23.74
C THR A 577 -0.48 -22.75 -22.74
N GLY A 578 0.50 -21.88 -22.52
CA GLY A 578 1.54 -22.04 -21.51
C GLY A 578 0.95 -22.13 -20.11
N LEU A 579 -0.07 -21.33 -19.79
CA LEU A 579 -0.76 -21.35 -18.50
C LEU A 579 -1.43 -22.71 -18.24
N LEU A 580 -2.13 -23.26 -19.23
CA LEU A 580 -2.74 -24.59 -19.09
C LEU A 580 -1.68 -25.68 -18.83
N LYS A 581 -0.59 -25.67 -19.60
CA LYS A 581 0.56 -26.57 -19.38
C LYS A 581 1.21 -26.36 -18.01
N PHE A 582 1.29 -25.12 -17.54
CA PHE A 582 1.86 -24.84 -16.24
C PHE A 582 0.97 -25.37 -15.12
N LEU A 583 -0.35 -25.19 -15.24
CA LEU A 583 -1.33 -25.70 -14.29
C LEU A 583 -1.28 -27.23 -14.20
N THR A 584 -1.07 -27.94 -15.31
CA THR A 584 -0.89 -29.42 -15.27
C THR A 584 0.35 -29.83 -14.50
N ILE A 585 1.43 -29.03 -14.57
CA ILE A 585 2.68 -29.29 -13.83
C ILE A 585 2.47 -28.97 -12.33
N VAL A 586 2.09 -27.73 -12.01
CA VAL A 586 2.04 -27.25 -10.61
C VAL A 586 0.95 -27.89 -9.77
N ASN A 587 -0.13 -28.36 -10.38
CA ASN A 587 -1.25 -29.00 -9.69
C ASN A 587 -1.28 -30.53 -9.88
N LYS A 588 -0.15 -31.16 -10.22
CA LYS A 588 -0.05 -32.63 -10.38
C LYS A 588 -0.48 -33.39 -9.12
N GLU A 589 -0.20 -32.87 -7.93
CA GLU A 589 -0.64 -33.45 -6.64
C GLU A 589 -2.02 -32.92 -6.16
N GLY A 590 -2.70 -32.06 -6.94
CA GLY A 590 -4.07 -31.61 -6.66
C GLY A 590 -4.25 -30.66 -5.47
N ARG A 591 -3.17 -30.01 -4.99
CA ARG A 591 -3.18 -29.18 -3.77
C ARG A 591 -3.41 -27.68 -4.02
N LEU A 592 -3.52 -27.24 -5.27
CA LEU A 592 -3.62 -25.82 -5.58
C LEU A 592 -4.93 -25.23 -5.07
N SER A 593 -4.81 -24.29 -4.13
CA SER A 593 -5.92 -23.62 -3.46
C SER A 593 -6.05 -22.14 -3.83
N SER A 594 -4.96 -21.50 -4.26
CA SER A 594 -4.91 -20.08 -4.58
C SER A 594 -4.15 -19.86 -5.87
N LEU A 595 -4.76 -19.12 -6.80
CA LEU A 595 -4.20 -18.82 -8.11
C LEU A 595 -4.33 -17.32 -8.41
N ASN A 596 -3.21 -16.66 -8.70
CA ASN A 596 -3.15 -15.29 -9.17
C ASN A 596 -2.48 -15.20 -10.53
N ILE A 597 -3.23 -14.73 -11.52
CA ILE A 597 -2.80 -14.55 -12.92
C ILE A 597 -3.06 -13.13 -13.42
N GLY A 598 -3.18 -12.16 -12.51
CA GLY A 598 -3.48 -10.76 -12.85
C GLY A 598 -2.41 -10.08 -13.72
N HIS A 599 -2.81 -9.04 -14.47
CA HIS A 599 -1.96 -8.24 -15.37
C HIS A 599 -1.12 -9.07 -16.38
N SER A 600 -1.53 -10.29 -16.72
CA SER A 600 -0.82 -11.14 -17.68
C SER A 600 -1.27 -10.78 -19.10
N SER A 601 -0.41 -10.17 -19.93
CA SER A 601 -0.84 -9.62 -21.23
C SER A 601 -1.15 -10.69 -22.28
N TYR A 602 -0.59 -11.89 -22.13
CA TYR A 602 -0.76 -13.00 -23.07
C TYR A 602 -1.77 -14.05 -22.60
N VAL A 603 -2.41 -13.84 -21.43
CA VAL A 603 -3.53 -14.66 -20.96
C VAL A 603 -4.82 -13.92 -21.31
N GLN A 604 -5.61 -14.52 -22.19
CA GLN A 604 -6.84 -13.90 -22.69
C GLN A 604 -8.04 -14.81 -22.48
N PHE A 605 -9.07 -14.26 -21.87
CA PHE A 605 -10.39 -14.90 -21.77
C PHE A 605 -11.31 -14.36 -22.87
N LYS A 606 -12.33 -15.14 -23.21
CA LYS A 606 -13.31 -14.73 -24.21
C LYS A 606 -14.08 -13.48 -23.74
N ASN A 607 -13.93 -12.41 -24.50
CA ASN A 607 -14.61 -11.12 -24.32
C ASN A 607 -15.28 -10.69 -25.64
N ASP A 608 -16.00 -9.57 -25.64
CA ASP A 608 -16.72 -9.02 -26.79
C ASP A 608 -15.76 -8.49 -27.87
N ASN A 609 -14.48 -8.30 -27.55
CA ASN A 609 -13.47 -7.88 -28.50
C ASN A 609 -12.95 -9.08 -29.30
N PHE A 610 -13.09 -9.04 -30.63
CA PHE A 610 -12.51 -10.04 -31.51
C PHE A 610 -10.97 -9.91 -31.51
N VAL A 611 -10.28 -10.71 -30.72
CA VAL A 611 -8.82 -10.84 -30.79
C VAL A 611 -8.47 -11.96 -31.77
N THR A 612 -7.85 -11.60 -32.89
CA THR A 612 -7.34 -12.54 -33.89
C THR A 612 -5.90 -12.91 -33.57
N GLY A 613 -5.56 -14.20 -33.53
CA GLY A 613 -4.19 -14.70 -33.49
C GLY A 613 -3.66 -15.16 -32.12
N THR A 614 -4.40 -14.99 -31.04
CA THR A 614 -4.05 -15.46 -29.68
C THR A 614 -4.99 -16.57 -29.21
N ALA A 615 -4.47 -17.57 -28.50
CA ALA A 615 -5.30 -18.63 -27.93
C ALA A 615 -6.19 -18.07 -26.81
N VAL A 616 -7.50 -18.23 -26.97
CA VAL A 616 -8.50 -17.77 -25.99
C VAL A 616 -8.78 -18.89 -24.98
N LEU A 617 -8.65 -18.59 -23.70
CA LEU A 617 -8.84 -19.51 -22.60
C LEU A 617 -10.31 -19.51 -22.13
N LYS A 618 -10.81 -20.69 -21.75
CA LYS A 618 -12.10 -20.84 -21.06
C LYS A 618 -11.88 -21.09 -19.58
N PHE A 619 -12.74 -20.53 -18.72
CA PHE A 619 -12.65 -20.75 -17.28
C PHE A 619 -12.85 -22.22 -16.89
N SER A 620 -13.71 -22.95 -17.61
CA SER A 620 -13.87 -24.40 -17.49
C SER A 620 -12.53 -25.16 -17.54
N GLN A 621 -11.66 -24.85 -18.50
CA GLN A 621 -10.35 -25.50 -18.63
C GLN A 621 -9.46 -25.26 -17.40
N LEU A 622 -9.55 -24.07 -16.79
CA LEU A 622 -8.82 -23.76 -15.56
C LEU A 622 -9.35 -24.59 -14.39
N PHE A 623 -10.68 -24.67 -14.22
CA PHE A 623 -11.29 -25.43 -13.13
C PHE A 623 -11.16 -26.95 -13.30
N GLU A 624 -11.10 -27.46 -14.53
CA GLU A 624 -10.78 -28.86 -14.81
C GLU A 624 -9.36 -29.23 -14.36
N LEU A 625 -8.39 -28.35 -14.61
CA LEU A 625 -7.01 -28.55 -14.20
C LEU A 625 -6.75 -28.25 -12.71
N ALA A 626 -7.55 -27.35 -12.13
CA ALA A 626 -7.40 -26.90 -10.75
C ALA A 626 -8.75 -26.83 -10.00
N PRO A 627 -9.37 -27.98 -9.69
CA PRO A 627 -10.72 -28.04 -9.11
C PRO A 627 -10.79 -27.57 -7.65
N ASN A 628 -9.67 -27.62 -6.91
CA ASN A 628 -9.59 -27.26 -5.50
C ASN A 628 -9.29 -25.76 -5.25
N VAL A 629 -9.28 -24.93 -6.29
CA VAL A 629 -9.02 -23.49 -6.15
C VAL A 629 -10.15 -22.81 -5.36
N GLU A 630 -9.80 -22.27 -4.21
CA GLU A 630 -10.68 -21.49 -3.34
C GLU A 630 -10.52 -19.99 -3.57
N VAL A 631 -9.33 -19.55 -4.01
CA VAL A 631 -9.00 -18.14 -4.27
C VAL A 631 -8.55 -17.97 -5.72
N LEU A 632 -9.32 -17.21 -6.51
CA LEU A 632 -8.95 -16.84 -7.87
C LEU A 632 -8.76 -15.32 -7.96
N GLN A 633 -7.56 -14.91 -8.36
CA GLN A 633 -7.21 -13.51 -8.58
C GLN A 633 -6.88 -13.27 -10.06
N VAL A 634 -7.71 -12.45 -10.69
CA VAL A 634 -7.58 -12.03 -12.09
C VAL A 634 -7.56 -10.50 -12.25
N PRO A 635 -6.92 -9.73 -11.35
CA PRO A 635 -6.93 -8.28 -11.44
C PRO A 635 -6.23 -7.78 -12.71
N GLU A 636 -6.67 -6.64 -13.23
CA GLU A 636 -6.10 -5.99 -14.44
C GLU A 636 -6.15 -6.83 -15.73
N LEU A 637 -6.88 -7.96 -15.77
CA LEU A 637 -7.13 -8.67 -17.01
C LEU A 637 -8.21 -7.98 -17.85
N ASN A 638 -8.17 -8.21 -19.16
CA ASN A 638 -9.15 -7.67 -20.12
C ASN A 638 -10.47 -8.47 -20.11
N LEU A 639 -11.16 -8.42 -18.97
CA LEU A 639 -12.45 -9.05 -18.73
C LEU A 639 -13.58 -8.03 -18.88
N ASP A 640 -14.71 -8.49 -19.39
CA ASP A 640 -15.91 -7.68 -19.66
C ASP A 640 -17.21 -8.39 -19.24
N ASN A 641 -18.34 -7.85 -19.66
CA ASN A 641 -19.66 -8.38 -19.34
C ASN A 641 -19.90 -9.79 -19.91
N LEU A 642 -19.40 -10.08 -21.11
CA LEU A 642 -19.47 -11.42 -21.71
C LEU A 642 -18.62 -12.42 -20.91
N SER A 643 -17.41 -12.01 -20.54
CA SER A 643 -16.48 -12.82 -19.74
C SER A 643 -17.12 -13.24 -18.42
N MET A 644 -17.85 -12.34 -17.75
CA MET A 644 -18.55 -12.64 -16.50
C MET A 644 -19.73 -13.61 -16.68
N ARG A 645 -20.49 -13.49 -17.78
CA ARG A 645 -21.54 -14.45 -18.11
C ARG A 645 -20.97 -15.85 -18.35
N LEU A 646 -19.89 -15.94 -19.12
CA LEU A 646 -19.22 -17.22 -19.39
C LEU A 646 -18.60 -17.83 -18.13
N LEU A 647 -18.01 -17.02 -17.26
CA LEU A 647 -17.53 -17.45 -15.95
C LEU A 647 -18.66 -18.07 -15.12
N ARG A 648 -19.84 -17.43 -15.08
CA ARG A 648 -21.02 -17.99 -14.41
C ARG A 648 -21.45 -19.34 -15.02
N GLU A 649 -21.52 -19.43 -16.34
CA GLU A 649 -21.91 -20.68 -17.02
C GLU A 649 -20.93 -21.83 -16.72
N ASP A 650 -19.62 -21.55 -16.74
CA ASP A 650 -18.58 -22.53 -16.47
C ASP A 650 -18.56 -22.97 -15.00
N LEU A 651 -18.76 -22.03 -14.07
CA LEU A 651 -18.93 -22.34 -12.66
C LEU A 651 -20.18 -23.21 -12.45
N GLY A 652 -21.32 -22.84 -13.05
CA GLY A 652 -22.59 -23.55 -12.91
C GLY A 652 -22.56 -25.00 -13.43
N LYS A 653 -21.97 -25.23 -14.61
CA LYS A 653 -21.78 -26.58 -15.18
C LYS A 653 -20.97 -27.48 -14.24
N SER A 654 -19.96 -26.92 -13.60
CA SER A 654 -19.07 -27.67 -12.73
C SER A 654 -19.76 -28.13 -11.43
N TYR A 655 -20.76 -27.40 -10.92
CA TYR A 655 -21.57 -27.84 -9.76
C TYR A 655 -22.53 -29.00 -10.08
N THR A 656 -22.83 -29.25 -11.36
CA THR A 656 -23.71 -30.33 -11.81
C THR A 656 -22.98 -31.62 -12.21
N GLY A 657 -21.65 -31.62 -12.22
CA GLY A 657 -20.81 -32.78 -12.57
C GLY A 657 -20.60 -33.78 -11.43
N ARG A 658 -20.23 -35.03 -11.77
CA ARG A 658 -19.91 -36.12 -10.80
C ARG A 658 -18.73 -35.83 -9.87
N ASN A 659 -17.88 -34.85 -10.23
CA ASN A 659 -16.82 -34.32 -9.39
C ASN A 659 -17.29 -32.95 -8.90
N GLY A 660 -17.63 -32.82 -7.62
CA GLY A 660 -18.23 -31.60 -7.05
C GLY A 660 -17.53 -30.32 -7.54
N GLY A 661 -18.33 -29.31 -7.90
CA GLY A 661 -17.86 -28.09 -8.57
C GLY A 661 -16.77 -27.29 -7.82
N PRO A 662 -16.17 -26.30 -8.50
CA PRO A 662 -15.05 -25.53 -7.98
C PRO A 662 -15.44 -24.84 -6.67
N LYS A 663 -14.62 -25.06 -5.63
CA LYS A 663 -14.84 -24.56 -4.26
C LYS A 663 -14.47 -23.08 -4.10
N LEU A 664 -14.72 -22.28 -5.14
CA LEU A 664 -14.29 -20.89 -5.20
C LEU A 664 -15.01 -20.06 -4.13
N LYS A 665 -14.26 -19.59 -3.13
CA LYS A 665 -14.76 -18.75 -2.02
C LYS A 665 -14.42 -17.28 -2.23
N HIS A 666 -13.28 -17.00 -2.86
CA HIS A 666 -12.76 -15.66 -3.03
C HIS A 666 -12.46 -15.37 -4.50
N LEU A 667 -13.01 -14.28 -5.01
CA LEU A 667 -12.78 -13.81 -6.38
C LEU A 667 -12.31 -12.36 -6.36
N ASP A 668 -11.19 -12.10 -7.01
CA ASP A 668 -10.62 -10.76 -7.17
C ASP A 668 -10.66 -10.34 -8.64
N LEU A 669 -11.50 -9.34 -8.95
CA LEU A 669 -11.69 -8.74 -10.27
C LEU A 669 -11.14 -7.30 -10.32
N SER A 670 -10.29 -6.90 -9.36
CA SER A 670 -9.85 -5.52 -9.23
C SER A 670 -9.27 -4.96 -10.53
N PHE A 671 -9.55 -3.69 -10.82
CA PHE A 671 -9.07 -2.96 -12.00
C PHE A 671 -9.51 -3.52 -13.37
N CYS A 672 -10.48 -4.44 -13.44
CA CYS A 672 -11.08 -4.89 -14.70
C CYS A 672 -12.14 -3.90 -15.22
N HIS A 673 -11.71 -2.71 -15.64
CA HIS A 673 -12.59 -1.56 -15.92
C HIS A 673 -13.69 -1.79 -16.98
N SER A 674 -13.59 -2.82 -17.81
CA SER A 674 -14.61 -3.15 -18.83
C SER A 674 -15.81 -3.92 -18.26
N ILE A 675 -15.77 -4.33 -16.99
CA ILE A 675 -16.91 -4.94 -16.30
C ILE A 675 -17.77 -3.82 -15.68
N ASP A 676 -19.01 -3.71 -16.12
CA ASP A 676 -19.99 -2.79 -15.56
C ASP A 676 -20.94 -3.48 -14.56
N GLY A 677 -21.92 -2.73 -14.05
CA GLY A 677 -22.92 -3.29 -13.13
C GLY A 677 -23.74 -4.44 -13.73
N ILE A 678 -23.92 -4.50 -15.04
CA ILE A 678 -24.61 -5.59 -15.74
C ILE A 678 -23.71 -6.83 -15.75
N GLY A 679 -22.44 -6.69 -16.13
CA GLY A 679 -21.45 -7.77 -16.07
C GLY A 679 -21.33 -8.37 -14.67
N LEU A 680 -21.27 -7.53 -13.65
CA LEU A 680 -21.25 -7.98 -12.26
C LEU A 680 -22.51 -8.75 -11.88
N MET A 681 -23.68 -8.35 -12.35
CA MET A 681 -24.93 -9.08 -12.11
C MET A 681 -25.02 -10.37 -12.91
N ASN A 682 -24.47 -10.43 -14.13
CA ASN A 682 -24.40 -11.63 -14.96
C ASN A 682 -23.57 -12.75 -14.31
N LEU A 683 -22.60 -12.38 -13.47
CA LEU A 683 -21.86 -13.36 -12.66
C LEU A 683 -22.77 -14.15 -11.70
N PHE A 684 -23.87 -13.56 -11.26
CA PHE A 684 -24.78 -14.16 -10.27
C PHE A 684 -26.13 -14.60 -10.85
N ARG A 685 -26.59 -13.98 -11.93
CA ARG A 685 -27.88 -14.28 -12.57
C ARG A 685 -27.68 -15.20 -13.77
N GLY A 686 -28.27 -16.40 -13.71
CA GLY A 686 -28.30 -17.33 -14.84
C GLY A 686 -29.36 -16.96 -15.88
N SER A 687 -29.13 -17.39 -17.12
CA SER A 687 -30.06 -17.21 -18.26
C SER A 687 -31.25 -18.18 -18.26
N SER A 688 -31.29 -19.16 -17.35
CA SER A 688 -32.26 -20.26 -17.36
C SER A 688 -33.16 -20.29 -16.12
N ARG A 689 -34.44 -20.67 -16.33
CA ARG A 689 -35.49 -20.80 -15.29
C ARG A 689 -35.21 -21.89 -14.25
N ASP A 690 -34.27 -22.80 -14.50
CA ASP A 690 -33.90 -23.90 -13.59
C ASP A 690 -32.73 -23.55 -12.63
N SER A 691 -32.20 -22.32 -12.66
CA SER A 691 -31.02 -21.93 -11.86
C SER A 691 -31.31 -21.60 -10.38
N ASP A 692 -32.55 -21.70 -9.92
CA ASP A 692 -32.94 -21.35 -8.54
C ASP A 692 -32.48 -22.38 -7.48
N LEU A 693 -31.97 -23.55 -7.89
CA LEU A 693 -31.58 -24.63 -6.97
C LEU A 693 -30.10 -24.60 -6.54
N LEU A 694 -29.24 -23.80 -7.18
CA LEU A 694 -27.81 -23.69 -6.83
C LEU A 694 -27.41 -22.22 -6.70
N GLN A 695 -27.71 -21.65 -5.53
CA GLN A 695 -27.25 -20.32 -5.17
C GLN A 695 -25.74 -20.34 -4.92
N MET A 696 -24.96 -20.04 -5.95
CA MET A 696 -23.53 -19.76 -5.80
C MET A 696 -23.33 -18.57 -4.87
N SER A 697 -22.52 -18.74 -3.83
CA SER A 697 -22.16 -17.67 -2.90
C SER A 697 -20.64 -17.59 -2.73
N PHE A 698 -20.11 -16.37 -2.77
CA PHE A 698 -18.71 -16.09 -2.43
C PHE A 698 -18.61 -15.60 -0.98
N GLU A 699 -17.50 -15.91 -0.33
CA GLU A 699 -17.17 -15.32 0.96
C GLU A 699 -16.66 -13.89 0.78
N THR A 700 -15.78 -13.68 -0.20
CA THR A 700 -15.22 -12.36 -0.48
C THR A 700 -15.19 -12.07 -1.97
N LEU A 701 -15.65 -10.88 -2.36
CA LEU A 701 -15.48 -10.34 -3.71
C LEU A 701 -14.69 -9.03 -3.64
N THR A 702 -13.55 -8.98 -4.33
CA THR A 702 -12.68 -7.80 -4.39
C THR A 702 -12.83 -7.10 -5.74
N LEU A 703 -13.19 -5.82 -5.70
CA LEU A 703 -13.53 -4.96 -6.84
C LEU A 703 -12.77 -3.64 -6.75
N ASP A 704 -11.53 -3.65 -6.26
CA ASP A 704 -10.78 -2.42 -6.03
C ASP A 704 -10.42 -1.73 -7.36
N GLY A 705 -10.35 -0.40 -7.35
CA GLY A 705 -10.10 0.40 -8.55
C GLY A 705 -11.25 0.43 -9.57
N MET A 706 -12.43 -0.09 -9.22
CA MET A 706 -13.61 -0.12 -10.09
C MET A 706 -14.76 0.72 -9.54
N HIS A 707 -15.49 1.38 -10.42
CA HIS A 707 -16.64 2.23 -10.06
C HIS A 707 -17.95 1.47 -10.27
N PHE A 708 -18.59 1.05 -9.18
CA PHE A 708 -19.93 0.46 -9.18
C PHE A 708 -20.94 1.34 -8.45
N ASN A 709 -22.22 1.23 -8.82
CA ASN A 709 -23.29 1.82 -8.02
C ASN A 709 -23.39 1.10 -6.67
N VAL A 710 -23.46 1.86 -5.58
CA VAL A 710 -23.61 1.36 -4.21
C VAL A 710 -24.86 0.48 -4.08
N ASP A 711 -25.96 0.83 -4.76
CA ASP A 711 -27.20 0.06 -4.74
C ASP A 711 -27.00 -1.35 -5.31
N THR A 712 -26.20 -1.49 -6.38
CA THR A 712 -25.87 -2.79 -6.98
C THR A 712 -25.08 -3.65 -6.01
N LEU A 713 -24.07 -3.07 -5.34
CA LEU A 713 -23.26 -3.79 -4.36
C LEU A 713 -24.08 -4.21 -3.13
N GLN A 714 -24.98 -3.34 -2.65
CA GLN A 714 -25.91 -3.67 -1.57
C GLN A 714 -26.89 -4.76 -1.98
N LEU A 715 -27.38 -4.74 -3.22
CA LEU A 715 -28.28 -5.77 -3.74
C LEU A 715 -27.60 -7.16 -3.75
N ILE A 716 -26.33 -7.23 -4.15
CA ILE A 716 -25.55 -8.48 -4.16
C ILE A 716 -25.40 -9.05 -2.75
N LYS A 717 -25.08 -8.19 -1.76
CA LYS A 717 -25.02 -8.59 -0.35
C LYS A 717 -26.38 -9.02 0.19
N LYS A 718 -27.43 -8.23 -0.06
CA LYS A 718 -28.79 -8.50 0.42
C LYS A 718 -29.36 -9.80 -0.13
N LYS A 719 -29.05 -10.15 -1.38
CA LYS A 719 -29.44 -11.42 -2.00
C LYS A 719 -28.64 -12.62 -1.50
N GLY A 720 -27.60 -12.43 -0.68
CA GLY A 720 -26.78 -13.52 -0.14
C GLY A 720 -25.78 -14.09 -1.13
N TYR A 721 -25.52 -13.41 -2.26
CA TYR A 721 -24.53 -13.87 -3.24
C TYR A 721 -23.08 -13.70 -2.75
N VAL A 722 -22.82 -12.72 -1.89
CA VAL A 722 -21.47 -12.47 -1.35
C VAL A 722 -21.57 -12.04 0.11
N LYS A 723 -20.77 -12.64 1.00
CA LYS A 723 -20.71 -12.24 2.43
C LYS A 723 -20.02 -10.89 2.61
N SER A 724 -18.83 -10.71 2.04
CA SER A 724 -18.04 -9.49 2.13
C SER A 724 -17.65 -8.95 0.75
N ILE A 725 -17.83 -7.65 0.52
CA ILE A 725 -17.38 -6.98 -0.71
C ILE A 725 -16.40 -5.90 -0.33
N GLN A 726 -15.22 -5.94 -0.94
CA GLN A 726 -14.21 -4.91 -0.89
C GLN A 726 -14.24 -4.14 -2.20
N ASN A 727 -14.47 -2.84 -2.13
CA ASN A 727 -14.48 -1.93 -3.28
C ASN A 727 -13.94 -0.58 -2.81
N ASP A 728 -12.64 -0.36 -2.99
CA ASP A 728 -12.03 0.96 -2.93
C ASP A 728 -11.76 1.45 -4.37
N PRO A 729 -12.62 2.32 -4.93
CA PRO A 729 -12.45 2.84 -6.29
C PRO A 729 -11.17 3.68 -6.47
N PHE A 730 -10.57 4.15 -5.37
CA PHE A 730 -9.37 4.99 -5.39
C PHE A 730 -8.09 4.22 -5.09
N LYS A 731 -8.19 2.90 -4.86
CA LYS A 731 -7.02 2.06 -4.66
C LYS A 731 -6.12 2.18 -5.89
N LYS A 732 -4.83 2.43 -5.67
CA LYS A 732 -3.86 2.47 -6.75
C LYS A 732 -3.55 1.06 -7.25
N LYS A 733 -3.15 0.95 -8.51
CA LYS A 733 -2.68 -0.31 -9.12
C LYS A 733 -1.45 -0.87 -8.40
N TRP A 734 -1.20 -2.15 -8.60
CA TRP A 734 0.08 -2.79 -8.29
C TRP A 734 1.22 -2.05 -9.05
N LYS A 735 2.44 -2.03 -8.50
CA LYS A 735 3.64 -1.28 -8.97
C LYS A 735 3.76 0.21 -8.58
N SER A 736 2.90 0.74 -7.70
CA SER A 736 3.17 2.03 -7.05
C SER A 736 4.14 1.82 -5.88
N TYR A 737 5.43 2.13 -6.09
CA TYR A 737 6.42 2.10 -5.02
C TYR A 737 6.02 3.04 -3.87
N GLY A 738 6.22 2.60 -2.63
CA GLY A 738 5.81 3.31 -1.42
C GLY A 738 4.31 3.21 -1.09
N ILE A 739 3.54 2.41 -1.84
CA ILE A 739 2.08 2.31 -1.66
C ILE A 739 1.59 0.85 -1.74
N ASN A 740 1.95 0.08 -2.78
CA ASN A 740 1.38 -1.25 -3.03
C ASN A 740 2.37 -2.35 -3.49
N SER A 741 3.63 -2.03 -3.79
CA SER A 741 4.71 -3.03 -3.82
C SER A 741 5.11 -3.35 -2.37
N PHE A 742 5.82 -4.44 -2.10
CA PHE A 742 6.27 -4.74 -0.71
C PHE A 742 7.00 -3.52 -0.11
N VAL A 743 6.32 -2.80 0.77
CA VAL A 743 6.81 -1.61 1.48
C VAL A 743 6.63 -1.93 2.95
N LEU A 744 7.72 -1.83 3.70
CA LEU A 744 7.59 -1.63 5.14
C LEU A 744 6.84 -0.33 5.34
N GLU A 745 5.61 -0.43 5.84
CA GLU A 745 4.97 0.68 6.54
C GLU A 745 5.97 1.21 7.56
N THR A 746 6.61 2.31 7.22
CA THR A 746 7.33 3.17 8.14
C THR A 746 6.64 4.50 8.00
N ASP A 747 5.56 4.66 8.77
CA ASP A 747 4.94 5.96 9.03
C ASP A 747 5.95 6.94 9.64
#